data_AF-A0A916SVY1-F1
#
_entry.id   AF-A0A916SVY1-F1
#
_cell.length_a   1.000
_cell.length_b   1.000
_cell.length_c   1.000
_cell.angle_alpha   90.00
_cell.angle_beta   90.00
_cell.angle_gamma   90.00
#
_symmetry.space_group_name_H-M   'P 1'
#
loop_
_entity.id
_entity.type
_entity.pdbx_description
1 polymer ?
#
loop_
_entity_poly.entity_id
_entity_poly.type
_entity_poly.pdbx_seq_one_letter_code
_entity_poly.pdbx_strand_id
1 'polypeptide(L)'
;MTLSVRACSAPEFLDTVHRAGKTVPVEQSPEWAHYDSVLPGREHWRYLIVDDGDTPMAAISLTSFAGRFLEQLWAKHGPIWLDDERTPQRERELRDALSSYIRSERPSAALLRLHTVHPGDDLTDPLIAIFYDRTIVLDLTKDEDQLLSEMSQSGRRNIRKAMKNDELVFTDDTAISEQEFAEVIYPIFEETGKRGDFVLRPPAFYYEMLRQLGPEVCRLYTVRHLGKVVSWALVTVYDGEVDYYFAASSAEARKLLAAYLMAWGTMRATKAEGATFFDFLGCGSDRSPYLDTLNEFKLAFAKKGMIDAPGPWDVVLRPNVLRAYHAQRKAIAGVGRAKQTARAIVGGVPRSKSDAVDLADTAAGKLAGAVTRAPQQPSSAPKVLPVILDFTLSGYALARAFHERYGLTSVAVVPFTTGAIADSSIIHEIREVGLEGVHDYDLLLREIRKLATENPELTVIPLTNHDGIVQALSAKRTTLGKNVVVPHESPEMLRRVSDKNDFNQLCAAAGVPTPRTVVLDFADGRPSAAGLDLPWPLIVKPADSGHFAALRMPGKKKLYQVADQGQLDELLDQLQAAGYDGKLLAQEFIPGTDLLSVTLYRARDGRITLARASEVLMQDPRPAYLGIPDVQVVAPLDDAIELGSKILTEADYHGFANLDAIRDPRDGKVVFFEINPRYGRNCYYATASGANVAEQLVADLIDEKPVVATELDGELLYTTLPVKFVEQTLGGYAAERVRACAAAGRVADPLQYAGERNPKHRAYAKLAALHHRKAYQGQSVTLNVEDVR
;
A
#
# COMPACT_ATOMS: atom_id res chain seq x y z
N MET A 1 29.46 -25.16 -32.23
CA MET A 1 30.52 -24.46 -31.47
C MET A 1 29.91 -24.03 -30.15
N THR A 2 30.68 -23.99 -29.06
CA THR A 2 30.11 -23.67 -27.74
C THR A 2 30.04 -22.16 -27.62
N LEU A 3 28.83 -21.59 -27.59
CA LEU A 3 28.65 -20.16 -27.36
C LEU A 3 29.35 -19.72 -26.07
N SER A 4 30.01 -18.57 -26.09
CA SER A 4 30.61 -17.96 -24.90
C SER A 4 29.83 -16.74 -24.45
N VAL A 5 29.73 -16.52 -23.15
CA VAL A 5 29.07 -15.35 -22.56
C VAL A 5 30.10 -14.53 -21.80
N ARG A 6 30.15 -13.23 -22.07
CA ARG A 6 31.07 -12.30 -21.39
C ARG A 6 30.34 -11.04 -20.95
N ALA A 7 30.73 -10.50 -19.80
CA ALA A 7 30.29 -9.17 -19.36
C ALA A 7 31.00 -8.08 -20.15
N CYS A 8 30.30 -6.99 -20.44
CA CYS A 8 30.85 -5.82 -21.12
C CYS A 8 30.44 -4.53 -20.41
N SER A 9 31.07 -3.42 -20.82
CA SER A 9 30.67 -2.08 -20.38
C SER A 9 29.45 -1.59 -21.19
N ALA A 10 28.70 -0.60 -20.68
CA ALA A 10 27.60 0.00 -21.43
C ALA A 10 28.03 0.58 -22.80
N PRO A 11 29.17 1.31 -22.93
CA PRO A 11 29.65 1.76 -24.23
C PRO A 11 29.96 0.61 -25.20
N GLU A 12 30.59 -0.46 -24.71
CA GLU A 12 30.90 -1.64 -25.53
C GLU A 12 29.63 -2.37 -25.97
N PHE A 13 28.63 -2.46 -25.09
CA PHE A 13 27.31 -3.01 -25.42
C PHE A 13 26.66 -2.25 -26.58
N LEU A 14 26.56 -0.92 -26.46
CA LEU A 14 25.95 -0.06 -27.49
C LEU A 14 26.70 -0.16 -28.82
N ASP A 15 28.03 -0.03 -28.78
CA ASP A 15 28.88 -0.11 -29.96
C ASP A 15 28.79 -1.48 -30.65
N THR A 16 28.68 -2.57 -29.88
CA THR A 16 28.49 -3.92 -30.46
C THR A 16 27.14 -4.03 -31.18
N VAL A 17 26.06 -3.50 -30.59
CA VAL A 17 24.72 -3.50 -31.21
C VAL A 17 24.70 -2.64 -32.48
N HIS A 18 25.25 -1.43 -32.42
CA HIS A 18 25.26 -0.49 -33.54
C HIS A 18 26.15 -0.93 -34.70
N ARG A 19 27.30 -1.56 -34.44
CA ARG A 19 28.14 -2.16 -35.50
C ARG A 19 27.41 -3.28 -36.26
N ALA A 20 26.48 -3.97 -35.61
CA ALA A 20 25.62 -4.96 -36.24
C ALA A 20 24.44 -4.34 -37.02
N GLY A 21 24.31 -3.01 -37.02
CA GLY A 21 23.21 -2.29 -37.69
C GLY A 21 21.85 -2.53 -37.05
N LYS A 22 21.81 -2.87 -35.76
CA LYS A 22 20.59 -3.09 -34.98
C LYS A 22 20.32 -1.89 -34.07
N THR A 23 19.06 -1.70 -33.70
CA THR A 23 18.62 -0.73 -32.70
C THR A 23 18.62 -1.33 -31.30
N VAL A 24 18.76 -0.48 -30.29
CA VAL A 24 18.67 -0.85 -28.88
C VAL A 24 17.28 -0.48 -28.37
N PRO A 25 16.43 -1.44 -27.95
CA PRO A 25 15.19 -1.13 -27.25
C PRO A 25 15.49 -0.31 -25.99
N VAL A 26 14.63 0.67 -25.66
CA VAL A 26 14.87 1.54 -24.51
C VAL A 26 15.10 0.73 -23.23
N GLU A 27 14.40 -0.39 -23.02
CA GLU A 27 14.56 -1.21 -21.81
C GLU A 27 15.88 -1.98 -21.72
N GLN A 28 16.66 -2.00 -22.79
CA GLN A 28 18.02 -2.54 -22.82
C GLN A 28 19.09 -1.45 -22.70
N SER A 29 18.71 -0.17 -22.59
CA SER A 29 19.62 0.97 -22.60
C SER A 29 20.26 1.29 -21.23
N PRO A 30 21.33 2.12 -21.19
CA PRO A 30 21.88 2.69 -19.96
C PRO A 30 20.91 3.57 -19.17
N GLU A 31 20.08 4.35 -19.85
CA GLU A 31 19.07 5.23 -19.25
C GLU A 31 18.01 4.39 -18.53
N TRP A 32 17.60 3.28 -19.15
CA TRP A 32 16.67 2.38 -18.49
C TRP A 32 17.32 1.57 -17.37
N ALA A 33 18.57 1.15 -17.50
CA ALA A 33 19.31 0.53 -16.41
C ALA A 33 19.42 1.46 -15.18
N HIS A 34 19.60 2.76 -15.41
CA HIS A 34 19.53 3.78 -14.37
C HIS A 34 18.13 3.86 -13.76
N TYR A 35 17.09 3.96 -14.59
CA TYR A 35 15.69 3.99 -14.15
C TYR A 35 15.30 2.74 -13.33
N ASP A 36 15.67 1.54 -13.75
CA ASP A 36 15.37 0.34 -12.97
C ASP A 36 16.12 0.36 -11.62
N SER A 37 17.35 0.88 -11.56
CA SER A 37 18.16 0.90 -10.32
C SER A 37 17.69 1.90 -9.26
N VAL A 38 16.92 2.93 -9.64
CA VAL A 38 16.31 3.89 -8.68
C VAL A 38 15.00 3.36 -8.10
N LEU A 39 14.41 2.32 -8.70
CA LEU A 39 13.16 1.73 -8.24
C LEU A 39 13.40 0.67 -7.15
N PRO A 40 12.60 0.66 -6.07
CA PRO A 40 12.75 -0.33 -5.01
C PRO A 40 12.65 -1.78 -5.51
N GLY A 41 13.56 -2.64 -5.04
CA GLY A 41 13.57 -4.08 -5.35
C GLY A 41 14.13 -4.44 -6.72
N ARG A 42 14.72 -3.46 -7.42
CA ARG A 42 15.35 -3.63 -8.73
C ARG A 42 16.80 -3.20 -8.68
N GLU A 43 17.64 -3.91 -9.43
CA GLU A 43 19.07 -3.61 -9.55
C GLU A 43 19.51 -3.98 -10.96
N HIS A 44 20.03 -3.03 -11.74
CA HIS A 44 20.71 -3.41 -12.98
C HIS A 44 21.93 -4.27 -12.64
N TRP A 45 21.99 -5.50 -13.18
CA TRP A 45 23.04 -6.44 -12.86
C TRP A 45 24.26 -6.28 -13.77
N ARG A 46 24.09 -6.42 -15.09
CA ARG A 46 25.16 -6.25 -16.09
C ARG A 46 24.65 -6.34 -17.53
N TYR A 47 25.46 -5.78 -18.43
CA TYR A 47 25.43 -6.04 -19.86
C TYR A 47 26.26 -7.27 -20.21
N LEU A 48 25.76 -8.09 -21.13
CA LEU A 48 26.38 -9.31 -21.62
C LEU A 48 26.40 -9.33 -23.14
N ILE A 49 27.49 -9.87 -23.70
CA ILE A 49 27.57 -10.31 -25.09
C ILE A 49 27.64 -11.83 -25.09
N VAL A 50 26.86 -12.45 -25.97
CA VAL A 50 26.95 -13.87 -26.31
C VAL A 50 27.63 -13.96 -27.67
N ASP A 51 28.79 -14.62 -27.72
CA ASP A 51 29.58 -14.80 -28.94
C ASP A 51 29.43 -16.25 -29.45
N ASP A 52 29.35 -16.41 -30.77
CA ASP A 52 29.56 -17.68 -31.47
C ASP A 52 30.96 -17.69 -32.09
N GLY A 53 31.89 -18.37 -31.41
CA GLY A 53 33.31 -18.24 -31.71
C GLY A 53 33.80 -16.82 -31.39
N ASP A 54 34.30 -16.12 -32.40
CA ASP A 54 34.80 -14.73 -32.29
C ASP A 54 33.77 -13.69 -32.76
N THR A 55 32.54 -14.11 -33.10
CA THR A 55 31.49 -13.24 -33.64
C THR A 55 30.39 -12.99 -32.61
N PRO A 56 30.09 -11.72 -32.27
CA PRO A 56 28.94 -11.40 -31.41
C PRO A 56 27.62 -11.85 -32.04
N MET A 57 26.89 -12.70 -31.32
CA MET A 57 25.59 -13.23 -31.74
C MET A 57 24.43 -12.46 -31.10
N ALA A 58 24.54 -12.12 -29.82
CA ALA A 58 23.49 -11.42 -29.10
C ALA A 58 24.03 -10.48 -28.03
N ALA A 59 23.31 -9.38 -27.78
CA ALA A 59 23.57 -8.45 -26.71
C ALA A 59 22.39 -8.44 -25.72
N ILE A 60 22.68 -8.42 -24.41
CA ILE A 60 21.66 -8.54 -23.36
C ILE A 60 21.98 -7.63 -22.17
N SER A 61 21.01 -6.82 -21.76
CA SER A 61 21.00 -6.10 -20.49
C SER A 61 20.07 -6.81 -19.51
N LEU A 62 20.57 -7.13 -18.31
CA LEU A 62 19.83 -7.86 -17.29
C LEU A 62 19.61 -7.00 -16.04
N THR A 63 18.35 -6.86 -15.65
CA THR A 63 17.95 -6.30 -14.36
C THR A 63 17.55 -7.44 -13.42
N SER A 64 18.06 -7.40 -12.19
CA SER A 64 17.60 -8.25 -11.10
C SER A 64 16.36 -7.67 -10.45
N PHE A 65 15.38 -8.55 -10.23
CA PHE A 65 14.16 -8.33 -9.48
C PHE A 65 14.24 -9.22 -8.26
N ALA A 66 14.53 -8.60 -7.11
CA ALA A 66 14.62 -9.30 -5.84
C ALA A 66 13.20 -9.51 -5.29
N GLY A 67 12.68 -10.73 -5.48
CA GLY A 67 11.48 -11.19 -4.83
C GLY A 67 11.78 -11.95 -3.53
N ARG A 68 10.79 -12.05 -2.65
CA ARG A 68 10.84 -12.67 -1.32
C ARG A 68 11.52 -14.03 -1.25
N PHE A 69 11.23 -14.87 -2.25
CA PHE A 69 11.57 -16.30 -2.26
C PHE A 69 12.37 -16.71 -3.48
N LEU A 70 12.40 -15.86 -4.50
CA LEU A 70 13.06 -16.12 -5.74
C LEU A 70 13.57 -14.79 -6.29
N GLU A 71 14.83 -14.79 -6.67
CA GLU A 71 15.40 -13.72 -7.47
C GLU A 71 15.17 -14.05 -8.94
N GLN A 72 14.73 -13.06 -9.70
CA GLN A 72 14.54 -13.17 -11.14
C GLN A 72 15.45 -12.18 -11.85
N LEU A 73 16.13 -12.64 -12.90
CA LEU A 73 16.79 -11.77 -13.86
C LEU A 73 15.88 -11.59 -15.05
N TRP A 74 15.77 -10.37 -15.59
CA TRP A 74 14.94 -10.09 -16.75
C TRP A 74 15.67 -9.20 -17.74
N ALA A 75 15.75 -9.67 -18.99
CA ALA A 75 16.05 -8.85 -20.15
C ALA A 75 14.73 -8.42 -20.80
N LYS A 76 14.23 -7.23 -20.44
CA LYS A 76 13.04 -6.64 -21.07
C LYS A 76 13.33 -6.38 -22.55
N HIS A 77 12.51 -6.96 -23.43
CA HIS A 77 12.68 -6.92 -24.90
C HIS A 77 14.00 -7.50 -25.43
N GLY A 78 14.85 -8.03 -24.55
CA GLY A 78 16.09 -8.74 -24.91
C GLY A 78 15.88 -10.26 -24.96
N PRO A 79 16.78 -11.01 -25.60
CA PRO A 79 18.06 -10.58 -26.16
C PRO A 79 17.93 -9.80 -27.47
N ILE A 80 18.85 -8.85 -27.71
CA ILE A 80 19.03 -8.20 -29.01
C ILE A 80 19.87 -9.15 -29.88
N TRP A 81 19.27 -9.67 -30.96
CA TRP A 81 19.96 -10.52 -31.92
C TRP A 81 20.78 -9.67 -32.88
N LEU A 82 22.08 -9.96 -32.98
CA LEU A 82 23.04 -9.19 -33.78
C LEU A 82 23.19 -9.75 -35.20
N ASP A 83 22.76 -10.98 -35.43
CA ASP A 83 22.60 -11.58 -36.75
C ASP A 83 21.12 -11.86 -37.07
N ASP A 84 20.86 -12.24 -38.32
CA ASP A 84 19.50 -12.53 -38.79
C ASP A 84 19.09 -14.00 -38.61
N GLU A 85 19.94 -14.82 -37.98
CA GLU A 85 19.78 -16.28 -37.89
C GLU A 85 19.08 -16.70 -36.59
N ARG A 86 17.81 -16.29 -36.44
CA ARG A 86 17.01 -16.63 -35.25
C ARG A 86 16.20 -17.91 -35.41
N THR A 87 16.87 -19.06 -35.22
CA THR A 87 16.21 -20.39 -35.25
C THR A 87 15.87 -20.90 -33.83
N PRO A 88 14.89 -21.82 -33.67
CA PRO A 88 14.60 -22.43 -32.37
C PRO A 88 15.83 -23.06 -31.70
N GLN A 89 16.71 -23.69 -32.50
CA GLN A 89 17.94 -24.31 -32.01
C GLN A 89 18.93 -23.26 -31.49
N ARG A 90 19.12 -22.14 -32.21
CA ARG A 90 20.01 -21.06 -31.76
C ARG A 90 19.46 -20.34 -30.54
N GLU A 91 18.15 -20.12 -30.44
CA GLU A 91 17.55 -19.56 -29.23
C GLU A 91 17.79 -20.50 -28.03
N ARG A 92 17.70 -21.82 -28.21
CA ARG A 92 18.02 -22.80 -27.16
C ARG A 92 19.49 -22.74 -26.75
N GLU A 93 20.40 -22.73 -27.71
CA GLU A 93 21.84 -22.64 -27.43
C GLU A 93 22.19 -21.35 -26.65
N LEU A 94 21.60 -20.21 -27.02
CA LEU A 94 21.73 -18.95 -26.28
C LEU A 94 21.27 -19.09 -24.83
N ARG A 95 20.09 -19.67 -24.61
CA ARG A 95 19.53 -19.86 -23.26
C ARG A 95 20.37 -20.80 -22.42
N ASP A 96 20.91 -21.86 -23.01
CA ASP A 96 21.80 -22.80 -22.32
C ASP A 96 23.12 -22.13 -21.93
N ALA A 97 23.72 -21.33 -22.82
CA ALA A 97 24.94 -20.58 -22.54
C ALA A 97 24.74 -19.54 -21.43
N LEU A 98 23.65 -18.75 -21.50
CA LEU A 98 23.30 -17.79 -20.45
C LEU A 98 22.99 -18.47 -19.13
N SER A 99 22.24 -19.57 -19.15
CA SER A 99 21.92 -20.31 -17.93
C SER A 99 23.18 -20.85 -17.27
N SER A 100 24.13 -21.35 -18.05
CA SER A 100 25.43 -21.82 -17.55
C SER A 100 26.21 -20.68 -16.89
N TYR A 101 26.36 -19.56 -17.60
CA TYR A 101 27.05 -18.36 -17.10
C TYR A 101 26.39 -17.81 -15.83
N ILE A 102 25.08 -17.62 -15.83
CA ILE A 102 24.33 -17.06 -14.69
C ILE A 102 24.39 -17.97 -13.48
N ARG A 103 24.30 -19.29 -13.64
CA ARG A 103 24.45 -20.22 -12.51
C ARG A 103 25.82 -20.10 -11.83
N SER A 104 26.86 -19.72 -12.58
CA SER A 104 28.19 -19.48 -12.02
C SER A 104 28.32 -18.09 -11.35
N GLU A 105 27.82 -17.05 -12.01
CA GLU A 105 28.05 -15.64 -11.61
C GLU A 105 27.00 -15.11 -10.62
N ARG A 106 25.78 -15.63 -10.66
CA ARG A 106 24.65 -15.23 -9.80
C ARG A 106 23.81 -16.45 -9.40
N PRO A 107 24.37 -17.37 -8.59
CA PRO A 107 23.72 -18.64 -8.21
C PRO A 107 22.43 -18.46 -7.39
N SER A 108 22.16 -17.25 -6.89
CA SER A 108 20.90 -16.89 -6.22
C SER A 108 19.72 -16.82 -7.19
N ALA A 109 19.94 -16.41 -8.45
CA ALA A 109 18.91 -16.25 -9.47
C ALA A 109 18.18 -17.58 -9.72
N ALA A 110 16.87 -17.59 -9.52
CA ALA A 110 16.03 -18.76 -9.71
C ALA A 110 15.42 -18.82 -11.12
N LEU A 111 15.19 -17.67 -11.73
CA LEU A 111 14.59 -17.51 -13.06
C LEU A 111 15.40 -16.52 -13.90
N LEU A 112 15.47 -16.80 -15.19
CA LEU A 112 15.93 -15.87 -16.21
C LEU A 112 14.76 -15.64 -17.18
N ARG A 113 14.29 -14.40 -17.29
CA ARG A 113 13.24 -14.00 -18.23
C ARG A 113 13.84 -13.37 -19.47
N LEU A 114 13.49 -13.92 -20.63
CA LEU A 114 13.92 -13.47 -21.94
C LEU A 114 12.72 -13.38 -22.89
N HIS A 115 12.81 -12.53 -23.90
CA HIS A 115 11.82 -12.41 -24.96
C HIS A 115 12.20 -13.30 -26.14
N THR A 116 11.36 -14.29 -26.42
CA THR A 116 11.64 -15.35 -27.39
C THR A 116 10.50 -15.48 -28.40
N VAL A 117 10.84 -15.79 -29.65
CA VAL A 117 9.84 -16.02 -30.70
C VAL A 117 9.43 -17.49 -30.74
N HIS A 118 10.39 -18.40 -30.50
CA HIS A 118 10.15 -19.84 -30.57
C HIS A 118 10.00 -20.41 -29.15
N PRO A 119 8.79 -20.87 -28.77
CA PRO A 119 8.62 -21.58 -27.50
C PRO A 119 9.43 -22.89 -27.51
N GLY A 120 9.88 -23.32 -26.34
CA GLY A 120 10.72 -24.50 -26.14
C GLY A 120 10.33 -25.27 -24.89
N ASP A 121 10.79 -26.51 -24.77
CA ASP A 121 10.50 -27.38 -23.61
C ASP A 121 11.16 -26.91 -22.31
N ASP A 122 12.19 -26.08 -22.41
CA ASP A 122 12.91 -25.44 -21.32
C ASP A 122 12.24 -24.15 -20.79
N LEU A 123 11.17 -23.71 -21.46
CA LEU A 123 10.50 -22.44 -21.18
C LEU A 123 9.21 -22.63 -20.40
N THR A 124 8.93 -21.68 -19.52
CA THR A 124 7.70 -21.61 -18.74
C THR A 124 7.05 -20.24 -18.85
N ASP A 125 5.73 -20.18 -18.68
CA ASP A 125 5.04 -18.89 -18.65
C ASP A 125 5.54 -18.03 -17.46
N PRO A 126 5.71 -16.72 -17.69
CA PRO A 126 6.05 -15.76 -16.64
C PRO A 126 5.20 -15.90 -15.38
N LEU A 127 5.83 -16.01 -14.21
CA LEU A 127 5.11 -16.11 -12.92
C LEU A 127 4.24 -14.88 -12.56
N ILE A 128 4.62 -13.71 -13.09
CA ILE A 128 3.97 -12.40 -12.93
C ILE A 128 3.98 -11.75 -14.32
N ALA A 129 2.82 -11.29 -14.77
CA ALA A 129 2.61 -10.96 -16.17
C ALA A 129 1.72 -9.73 -16.38
N ILE A 130 2.35 -8.62 -16.79
CA ILE A 130 1.77 -7.70 -17.76
C ILE A 130 2.74 -7.79 -18.94
N PHE A 131 2.35 -8.50 -20.01
CA PHE A 131 3.17 -8.64 -21.20
C PHE A 131 2.32 -8.84 -22.44
N TYR A 132 2.94 -8.65 -23.60
CA TYR A 132 2.33 -8.86 -24.90
C TYR A 132 3.24 -9.68 -25.80
N ASP A 133 2.62 -10.37 -26.76
CA ASP A 133 3.25 -11.17 -27.80
C ASP A 133 2.77 -10.77 -29.20
N ARG A 134 1.94 -9.72 -29.29
CA ARG A 134 1.59 -9.04 -30.53
C ARG A 134 1.58 -7.54 -30.35
N THR A 135 1.92 -6.84 -31.41
CA THR A 135 2.00 -5.38 -31.42
C THR A 135 1.62 -4.78 -32.77
N ILE A 136 1.61 -3.44 -32.85
CA ILE A 136 1.47 -2.68 -34.10
C ILE A 136 2.62 -1.69 -34.19
N VAL A 137 3.49 -1.90 -35.18
CA VAL A 137 4.62 -1.03 -35.50
C VAL A 137 4.36 -0.30 -36.81
N LEU A 138 4.62 1.01 -36.85
CA LEU A 138 4.60 1.83 -38.05
C LEU A 138 6.00 2.29 -38.42
N ASP A 139 6.29 2.29 -39.71
CA ASP A 139 7.52 2.82 -40.29
C ASP A 139 7.37 4.33 -40.52
N LEU A 140 7.92 5.11 -39.61
CA LEU A 140 7.91 6.56 -39.63
C LEU A 140 8.86 7.16 -40.67
N THR A 141 9.63 6.37 -41.44
CA THR A 141 10.42 6.94 -42.56
C THR A 141 9.53 7.38 -43.72
N LYS A 142 8.37 6.74 -43.88
CA LYS A 142 7.34 7.06 -44.89
C LYS A 142 6.74 8.44 -44.70
N ASP A 143 6.29 9.06 -45.79
CA ASP A 143 5.57 10.34 -45.71
C ASP A 143 4.17 10.18 -45.08
N GLU A 144 3.53 11.30 -44.72
CA GLU A 144 2.24 11.28 -44.02
C GLU A 144 1.11 10.64 -44.86
N ASP A 145 1.12 10.81 -46.18
CA ASP A 145 0.10 10.24 -47.07
C ASP A 145 0.27 8.72 -47.17
N GLN A 146 1.51 8.25 -47.26
CA GLN A 146 1.86 6.82 -47.20
C GLN A 146 1.45 6.21 -45.86
N LEU A 147 1.78 6.83 -44.73
CA LEU A 147 1.36 6.39 -43.40
C LEU A 147 -0.16 6.27 -43.31
N LEU A 148 -0.90 7.31 -43.71
CA LEU A 148 -2.37 7.28 -43.72
C LEU A 148 -2.91 6.17 -44.62
N SER A 149 -2.28 5.89 -45.77
CA SER A 149 -2.71 4.84 -46.69
C SER A 149 -2.65 3.43 -46.06
N GLU A 150 -1.73 3.22 -45.11
CA GLU A 150 -1.56 1.96 -44.38
C GLU A 150 -2.52 1.81 -43.19
N MET A 151 -3.23 2.87 -42.80
CA MET A 151 -4.26 2.84 -41.76
C MET A 151 -5.60 2.29 -42.28
N SER A 152 -6.51 1.95 -41.37
CA SER A 152 -7.89 1.60 -41.74
C SER A 152 -8.65 2.82 -42.30
N GLN A 153 -9.75 2.58 -43.04
CA GLN A 153 -10.59 3.67 -43.54
C GLN A 153 -11.22 4.49 -42.40
N SER A 154 -11.62 3.83 -41.31
CA SER A 154 -12.15 4.48 -40.10
C SER A 154 -11.07 5.30 -39.39
N GLY A 155 -9.86 4.75 -39.23
CA GLY A 155 -8.71 5.43 -38.63
C GLY A 155 -8.36 6.73 -39.35
N ARG A 156 -8.14 6.67 -40.68
CA ARG A 156 -7.89 7.87 -41.51
C ARG A 156 -8.97 8.93 -41.34
N ARG A 157 -10.25 8.51 -41.37
CA ARG A 157 -11.39 9.42 -41.23
C ARG A 157 -11.40 10.07 -39.85
N ASN A 158 -11.13 9.31 -38.80
CA ASN A 158 -11.13 9.78 -37.43
C ASN A 158 -9.97 10.76 -37.17
N ILE A 159 -8.77 10.48 -37.67
CA ILE A 159 -7.62 11.40 -37.62
C ILE A 159 -7.96 12.72 -38.32
N ARG A 160 -8.43 12.66 -39.57
CA ARG A 160 -8.80 13.87 -40.33
C ARG A 160 -9.92 14.67 -39.66
N LYS A 161 -10.86 14.01 -38.98
CA LYS A 161 -11.92 14.69 -38.22
C LYS A 161 -11.36 15.37 -36.98
N ALA A 162 -10.48 14.70 -36.24
CA ALA A 162 -9.86 15.26 -35.04
C ALA A 162 -8.94 16.45 -35.38
N MET A 163 -8.17 16.37 -36.47
CA MET A 163 -7.31 17.47 -36.95
C MET A 163 -8.08 18.72 -37.41
N LYS A 164 -9.33 18.55 -37.86
CA LYS A 164 -10.20 19.66 -38.28
C LYS A 164 -10.95 20.31 -37.11
N ASN A 165 -10.81 19.76 -35.90
CA ASN A 165 -11.43 20.33 -34.72
C ASN A 165 -10.49 21.36 -34.10
N ASP A 166 -10.73 22.64 -34.39
CA ASP A 166 -9.91 23.75 -33.90
C ASP A 166 -9.98 23.93 -32.36
N GLU A 167 -10.92 23.25 -31.68
CA GLU A 167 -11.02 23.24 -30.22
C GLU A 167 -10.03 22.25 -29.57
N LEU A 168 -9.42 21.35 -30.36
CA LEU A 168 -8.42 20.39 -29.90
C LEU A 168 -7.00 20.87 -30.20
N VAL A 169 -6.14 20.87 -29.18
CA VAL A 169 -4.74 21.28 -29.30
C VAL A 169 -3.83 20.16 -28.80
N PHE A 170 -2.91 19.71 -29.65
CA PHE A 170 -1.83 18.79 -29.27
C PHE A 170 -0.64 19.59 -28.70
N THR A 171 -0.11 19.18 -27.56
CA THR A 171 0.94 19.89 -26.83
C THR A 171 1.99 18.92 -26.28
N ASP A 172 3.24 19.37 -26.24
CA ASP A 172 4.34 18.73 -25.51
C ASP A 172 4.40 19.32 -24.10
N ASP A 173 4.05 18.51 -23.11
CA ASP A 173 4.09 18.85 -21.68
C ASP A 173 5.20 18.07 -20.96
N THR A 174 6.27 17.67 -21.65
CA THR A 174 7.39 16.91 -21.04
C THR A 174 7.99 17.62 -19.83
N ALA A 175 7.99 18.96 -19.82
CA ALA A 175 8.50 19.79 -18.73
C ALA A 175 7.53 19.95 -17.54
N ILE A 176 6.44 19.18 -17.47
CA ILE A 176 5.45 19.27 -16.40
C ILE A 176 6.06 18.97 -15.01
N SER A 177 5.57 19.65 -13.98
CA SER A 177 5.92 19.33 -12.59
C SER A 177 5.23 18.05 -12.11
N GLU A 178 5.78 17.40 -11.07
CA GLU A 178 5.13 16.23 -10.43
C GLU A 178 3.71 16.55 -9.94
N GLN A 179 3.53 17.76 -9.41
CA GLN A 179 2.24 18.23 -8.92
C GLN A 179 1.23 18.37 -10.05
N GLU A 180 1.58 19.07 -11.13
CA GLU A 180 0.70 19.22 -12.28
C GLU A 180 0.41 17.88 -12.95
N PHE A 181 1.39 16.95 -12.98
CA PHE A 181 1.14 15.59 -13.44
C PHE A 181 0.08 14.90 -12.57
N ALA A 182 0.20 14.99 -11.24
CA ALA A 182 -0.76 14.38 -10.32
C ALA A 182 -2.15 15.03 -10.37
N GLU A 183 -2.24 16.34 -10.57
CA GLU A 183 -3.50 17.10 -10.49
C GLU A 183 -4.23 17.22 -11.84
N VAL A 184 -3.49 17.30 -12.95
CA VAL A 184 -4.06 17.59 -14.28
C VAL A 184 -4.04 16.36 -15.18
N ILE A 185 -3.00 15.54 -15.09
CA ILE A 185 -2.78 14.41 -16.01
C ILE A 185 -3.35 13.11 -15.44
N TYR A 186 -2.98 12.78 -14.20
CA TYR A 186 -3.32 11.51 -13.56
C TYR A 186 -4.83 11.27 -13.37
N PRO A 187 -5.70 12.25 -13.08
CA PRO A 187 -7.15 12.01 -12.95
C PRO A 187 -7.80 11.48 -14.23
N ILE A 188 -7.26 11.81 -15.41
CA ILE A 188 -7.70 11.25 -16.70
C ILE A 188 -7.38 9.75 -16.78
N PHE A 189 -6.27 9.34 -16.16
CA PHE A 189 -5.90 7.94 -16.08
C PHE A 189 -6.82 7.18 -15.13
N GLU A 190 -7.14 7.76 -13.98
CA GLU A 190 -8.13 7.19 -13.04
C GLU A 190 -9.50 6.98 -13.70
N GLU A 191 -9.97 7.96 -14.47
CA GLU A 191 -11.20 7.82 -15.27
C GLU A 191 -11.09 6.68 -16.30
N THR A 192 -9.92 6.55 -16.93
CA THR A 192 -9.66 5.50 -17.93
C THR A 192 -9.56 4.11 -17.30
N GLY A 193 -8.89 3.98 -16.15
CA GLY A 193 -8.73 2.73 -15.39
C GLY A 193 -10.05 2.22 -14.83
N LYS A 194 -10.88 3.10 -14.24
CA LYS A 194 -12.25 2.78 -13.79
C LYS A 194 -13.12 2.18 -14.90
N ARG A 195 -12.86 2.56 -16.16
CA ARG A 195 -13.57 2.07 -17.35
C ARG A 195 -12.96 0.80 -17.92
N GLY A 196 -11.63 0.70 -17.93
CA GLY A 196 -10.87 -0.38 -18.56
C GLY A 196 -10.65 -1.62 -17.69
N ASP A 197 -11.06 -1.56 -16.42
CA ASP A 197 -10.90 -2.66 -15.45
C ASP A 197 -9.44 -3.13 -15.30
N PHE A 198 -8.50 -2.16 -15.26
CA PHE A 198 -7.08 -2.42 -15.05
C PHE A 198 -6.50 -1.57 -13.91
N VAL A 199 -5.55 -2.17 -13.17
CA VAL A 199 -4.95 -1.61 -11.95
C VAL A 199 -3.98 -0.50 -12.29
N LEU A 200 -4.15 0.68 -11.66
CA LEU A 200 -3.23 1.82 -11.81
C LEU A 200 -2.20 1.84 -10.69
N ARG A 201 -0.98 2.30 -11.01
CA ARG A 201 0.04 2.61 -10.01
C ARG A 201 -0.12 4.05 -9.52
N PRO A 202 0.40 4.44 -8.33
CA PRO A 202 0.35 5.82 -7.89
C PRO A 202 0.96 6.78 -8.92
N PRO A 203 0.54 8.07 -8.98
CA PRO A 203 1.04 9.04 -9.96
C PRO A 203 2.57 9.13 -9.98
N ALA A 204 3.20 9.06 -8.80
CA ALA A 204 4.65 9.05 -8.64
C ALA A 204 5.33 7.93 -9.45
N PHE A 205 4.71 6.76 -9.64
CA PHE A 205 5.30 5.68 -10.44
C PHE A 205 5.49 6.08 -11.91
N TYR A 206 4.51 6.75 -12.50
CA TYR A 206 4.55 7.19 -13.90
C TYR A 206 5.44 8.43 -14.05
N TYR A 207 5.34 9.37 -13.10
CA TYR A 207 6.18 10.55 -13.09
C TYR A 207 7.67 10.21 -12.90
N GLU A 208 8.00 9.23 -12.08
CA GLU A 208 9.40 8.77 -11.93
C GLU A 208 9.97 8.23 -13.24
N MET A 209 9.16 7.63 -14.12
CA MET A 209 9.63 7.22 -15.46
C MET A 209 10.01 8.45 -16.30
N LEU A 210 9.14 9.46 -16.35
CA LEU A 210 9.39 10.73 -17.03
C LEU A 210 10.65 11.43 -16.47
N ARG A 211 10.75 11.50 -15.14
CA ARG A 211 11.82 12.21 -14.44
C ARG A 211 13.18 11.55 -14.61
N GLN A 212 13.24 10.22 -14.49
CA GLN A 212 14.51 9.48 -14.41
C GLN A 212 15.09 9.14 -15.78
N LEU A 213 14.24 8.87 -16.79
CA LEU A 213 14.68 8.73 -18.18
C LEU A 213 15.03 10.09 -18.80
N GLY A 214 14.43 11.16 -18.28
CA GLY A 214 14.70 12.53 -18.70
C GLY A 214 14.02 12.90 -20.01
N PRO A 215 14.00 14.21 -20.35
CA PRO A 215 13.23 14.76 -21.44
C PRO A 215 13.83 14.48 -22.81
N GLU A 216 14.94 13.72 -22.91
CA GLU A 216 15.51 13.23 -24.17
C GLU A 216 15.03 11.82 -24.50
N VAL A 217 14.72 11.00 -23.48
CA VAL A 217 14.28 9.60 -23.66
C VAL A 217 12.79 9.41 -23.39
N CYS A 218 12.17 10.17 -22.49
CA CYS A 218 10.75 10.03 -22.17
C CYS A 218 10.03 11.37 -22.38
N ARG A 219 8.90 11.35 -23.10
CA ARG A 219 8.07 12.53 -23.41
C ARG A 219 6.67 12.37 -22.83
N LEU A 220 6.08 13.49 -22.43
CA LEU A 220 4.67 13.57 -22.10
C LEU A 220 3.96 14.45 -23.12
N TYR A 221 3.10 13.84 -23.93
CA TYR A 221 2.22 14.56 -24.84
C TYR A 221 0.80 14.61 -24.31
N THR A 222 0.11 15.69 -24.62
CA THR A 222 -1.25 15.99 -24.16
C THR A 222 -2.10 16.49 -25.32
N VAL A 223 -3.40 16.22 -25.26
CA VAL A 223 -4.41 16.87 -26.10
C VAL A 223 -5.36 17.62 -25.19
N ARG A 224 -5.51 18.91 -25.44
CA ARG A 224 -6.41 19.81 -24.72
C ARG A 224 -7.66 20.09 -25.53
N HIS A 225 -8.80 20.12 -24.87
CA HIS A 225 -10.05 20.65 -25.40
C HIS A 225 -10.38 21.95 -24.65
N LEU A 226 -10.47 23.07 -25.36
CA LEU A 226 -10.75 24.40 -24.77
C LEU A 226 -9.83 24.72 -23.56
N GLY A 227 -8.54 24.39 -23.68
CA GLY A 227 -7.52 24.63 -22.65
C GLY A 227 -7.40 23.55 -21.57
N LYS A 228 -8.34 22.60 -21.47
CA LYS A 228 -8.32 21.51 -20.47
C LYS A 228 -7.74 20.23 -21.07
N VAL A 229 -6.85 19.53 -20.35
CA VAL A 229 -6.34 18.22 -20.79
C VAL A 229 -7.47 17.21 -20.83
N VAL A 230 -7.63 16.51 -21.95
CA VAL A 230 -8.63 15.45 -22.14
C VAL A 230 -8.00 14.10 -22.53
N SER A 231 -6.78 14.11 -23.04
CA SER A 231 -6.00 12.91 -23.34
C SER A 231 -4.51 13.17 -23.10
N TRP A 232 -3.77 12.14 -22.69
CA TRP A 232 -2.32 12.21 -22.56
C TRP A 232 -1.65 10.89 -22.97
N ALA A 233 -0.37 10.97 -23.33
CA ALA A 233 0.49 9.83 -23.61
C ALA A 233 1.90 10.06 -23.06
N LEU A 234 2.43 9.07 -22.35
CA LEU A 234 3.81 8.98 -21.93
C LEU A 234 4.53 8.01 -22.87
N VAL A 235 5.54 8.53 -23.56
CA VAL A 235 6.14 7.91 -24.75
C VAL A 235 7.64 7.87 -24.56
N THR A 236 8.30 6.77 -24.89
CA THR A 236 9.77 6.72 -24.93
C THR A 236 10.27 6.90 -26.36
N VAL A 237 11.39 7.61 -26.53
CA VAL A 237 12.07 7.84 -27.79
C VAL A 237 13.54 7.47 -27.58
N TYR A 238 14.00 6.39 -28.21
CA TYR A 238 15.36 5.91 -28.04
C TYR A 238 15.85 5.20 -29.31
N ASP A 239 17.08 5.50 -29.74
CA ASP A 239 17.72 4.87 -30.90
C ASP A 239 16.86 4.81 -32.18
N GLY A 240 16.06 5.86 -32.42
CA GLY A 240 15.17 5.97 -33.57
C GLY A 240 13.84 5.19 -33.43
N GLU A 241 13.58 4.57 -32.29
CA GLU A 241 12.32 3.88 -31.95
C GLU A 241 11.48 4.71 -30.98
N VAL A 242 10.16 4.62 -31.13
CA VAL A 242 9.17 5.32 -30.31
C VAL A 242 8.19 4.30 -29.74
N ASP A 243 8.12 4.19 -28.41
CA ASP A 243 7.16 3.31 -27.76
C ASP A 243 6.05 4.10 -27.09
N TYR A 244 4.80 3.82 -27.48
CA TYR A 244 3.61 4.44 -26.92
C TYR A 244 3.21 3.78 -25.58
N TYR A 245 4.04 4.03 -24.56
CA TYR A 245 4.11 3.27 -23.30
C TYR A 245 2.83 3.31 -22.46
N PHE A 246 2.38 4.50 -22.08
CA PHE A 246 1.15 4.70 -21.31
C PHE A 246 0.30 5.77 -21.96
N ALA A 247 -1.02 5.58 -21.99
CA ALA A 247 -1.93 6.60 -22.48
C ALA A 247 -3.29 6.51 -21.81
N ALA A 248 -3.93 7.66 -21.69
CA ALA A 248 -5.27 7.77 -21.12
C ALA A 248 -6.11 8.80 -21.87
N SER A 249 -7.43 8.57 -21.87
CA SER A 249 -8.39 9.47 -22.51
C SER A 249 -9.72 9.48 -21.76
N SER A 250 -10.17 10.70 -21.43
CA SER A 250 -11.45 10.94 -20.78
C SER A 250 -12.65 10.54 -21.66
N ALA A 251 -13.85 10.51 -21.08
CA ALA A 251 -15.09 10.29 -21.81
C ALA A 251 -15.35 11.40 -22.84
N GLU A 252 -14.94 12.63 -22.53
CA GLU A 252 -15.01 13.77 -23.44
C GLU A 252 -14.06 13.57 -24.63
N ALA A 253 -12.81 13.19 -24.38
CA ALA A 253 -11.83 12.89 -25.43
C ALA A 253 -12.33 11.87 -26.45
N ARG A 254 -13.11 10.85 -26.02
CA ARG A 254 -13.67 9.84 -26.93
C ARG A 254 -14.69 10.42 -27.90
N LYS A 255 -15.55 11.33 -27.45
CA LYS A 255 -16.53 12.02 -28.33
C LYS A 255 -15.83 12.88 -29.39
N LEU A 256 -14.70 13.46 -29.00
CA LEU A 256 -13.92 14.38 -29.82
C LEU A 256 -12.83 13.68 -30.65
N LEU A 257 -12.65 12.37 -30.49
CA LEU A 257 -11.59 11.58 -31.14
C LEU A 257 -10.17 12.06 -30.77
N ALA A 258 -9.99 12.65 -29.59
CA ALA A 258 -8.73 13.23 -29.13
C ALA A 258 -7.59 12.19 -29.04
N ALA A 259 -7.89 10.92 -28.76
CA ALA A 259 -6.89 9.84 -28.79
C ALA A 259 -6.28 9.61 -30.18
N TYR A 260 -7.05 9.86 -31.26
CA TYR A 260 -6.53 9.78 -32.63
C TYR A 260 -5.60 10.96 -32.95
N LEU A 261 -5.96 12.16 -32.47
CA LEU A 261 -5.09 13.32 -32.57
C LEU A 261 -3.81 13.14 -31.75
N MET A 262 -3.90 12.55 -30.55
CA MET A 262 -2.76 12.23 -29.69
C MET A 262 -1.74 11.35 -30.41
N ALA A 263 -2.17 10.18 -30.88
CA ALA A 263 -1.28 9.23 -31.55
C ALA A 263 -0.67 9.82 -32.83
N TRP A 264 -1.50 10.47 -33.66
CA TRP A 264 -1.01 11.11 -34.89
C TRP A 264 -0.06 12.29 -34.62
N GLY A 265 -0.37 13.12 -33.62
CA GLY A 265 0.49 14.22 -33.19
C GLY A 265 1.84 13.72 -32.67
N THR A 266 1.83 12.67 -31.86
CA THR A 266 3.04 12.01 -31.36
C THR A 266 3.91 11.49 -32.50
N MET A 267 3.32 10.78 -33.47
CA MET A 267 4.03 10.28 -34.66
C MET A 267 4.68 11.41 -35.45
N ARG A 268 3.96 12.53 -35.66
CA ARG A 268 4.50 13.67 -36.42
C ARG A 268 5.62 14.39 -35.66
N ALA A 269 5.45 14.60 -34.36
CA ALA A 269 6.45 15.26 -33.51
C ALA A 269 7.76 14.45 -33.49
N THR A 270 7.67 13.18 -33.15
CA THR A 270 8.85 12.29 -33.05
C THR A 270 9.49 12.01 -34.41
N LYS A 271 8.71 11.89 -35.50
CA LYS A 271 9.25 11.80 -36.88
C LYS A 271 10.07 13.04 -37.24
N ALA A 272 9.60 14.24 -36.86
CA ALA A 272 10.34 15.48 -37.13
C ALA A 272 11.69 15.54 -36.38
N GLU A 273 11.81 14.81 -35.27
CA GLU A 273 13.03 14.63 -34.48
C GLU A 273 13.92 13.47 -34.97
N GLY A 274 13.51 12.75 -36.02
CA GLY A 274 14.30 11.69 -36.64
C GLY A 274 13.93 10.26 -36.23
N ALA A 275 12.81 10.06 -35.50
CA ALA A 275 12.30 8.73 -35.24
C ALA A 275 11.95 7.98 -36.54
N THR A 276 12.26 6.69 -36.57
CA THR A 276 12.09 5.80 -37.72
C THR A 276 10.99 4.76 -37.52
N PHE A 277 10.71 4.38 -36.27
CA PHE A 277 9.63 3.44 -35.93
C PHE A 277 8.74 3.97 -34.82
N PHE A 278 7.47 3.59 -34.87
CA PHE A 278 6.48 3.84 -33.82
C PHE A 278 5.79 2.54 -33.43
N ASP A 279 6.05 2.05 -32.23
CA ASP A 279 5.40 0.88 -31.66
C ASP A 279 4.27 1.30 -30.69
N PHE A 280 3.07 0.78 -30.94
CA PHE A 280 1.95 0.93 -30.02
C PHE A 280 2.07 0.04 -28.78
N LEU A 281 3.01 -0.90 -28.76
CA LEU A 281 3.11 -1.99 -27.79
C LEU A 281 1.84 -2.87 -27.80
N GLY A 282 1.70 -3.71 -26.78
CA GLY A 282 0.75 -4.81 -26.69
C GLY A 282 -0.66 -4.57 -27.21
N CYS A 283 -1.09 -5.42 -28.13
CA CYS A 283 -2.46 -5.59 -28.60
C CYS A 283 -2.74 -7.09 -28.77
N GLY A 284 -4.01 -7.50 -28.66
CA GLY A 284 -4.52 -8.84 -28.90
C GLY A 284 -3.60 -10.04 -28.62
N SER A 285 -3.80 -10.72 -27.49
CA SER A 285 -2.97 -11.85 -27.08
C SER A 285 -3.81 -12.97 -26.45
N ASP A 286 -3.59 -14.21 -26.88
CA ASP A 286 -4.20 -15.38 -26.26
C ASP A 286 -3.66 -15.61 -24.83
N ARG A 287 -2.41 -15.20 -24.59
CA ARG A 287 -1.74 -15.27 -23.27
C ARG A 287 -2.15 -14.12 -22.35
N SER A 288 -2.57 -12.99 -22.92
CA SER A 288 -2.99 -11.77 -22.21
C SER A 288 -4.31 -11.20 -22.75
N PRO A 289 -5.48 -11.84 -22.51
CA PRO A 289 -6.75 -11.44 -23.13
C PRO A 289 -7.22 -10.02 -22.80
N TYR A 290 -6.73 -9.40 -21.71
CA TYR A 290 -7.07 -8.02 -21.37
C TYR A 290 -6.62 -7.01 -22.43
N LEU A 291 -5.62 -7.35 -23.26
CA LEU A 291 -5.14 -6.50 -24.35
C LEU A 291 -6.18 -6.35 -25.46
N ASP A 292 -7.21 -7.20 -25.50
CA ASP A 292 -8.26 -7.13 -26.52
C ASP A 292 -9.06 -5.84 -26.47
N THR A 293 -9.17 -5.20 -25.29
CA THR A 293 -9.85 -3.91 -25.15
C THR A 293 -9.14 -2.78 -25.89
N LEU A 294 -7.88 -2.97 -26.27
CA LEU A 294 -7.06 -1.98 -27.00
C LEU A 294 -7.11 -2.19 -28.52
N ASN A 295 -7.67 -3.32 -28.99
CA ASN A 295 -7.63 -3.73 -30.39
C ASN A 295 -8.32 -2.73 -31.31
N GLU A 296 -9.54 -2.30 -30.98
CA GLU A 296 -10.32 -1.40 -31.85
C GLU A 296 -9.56 -0.10 -32.15
N PHE A 297 -8.94 0.50 -31.13
CA PHE A 297 -8.14 1.72 -31.29
C PHE A 297 -6.87 1.47 -32.09
N LYS A 298 -6.05 0.48 -31.69
CA LYS A 298 -4.74 0.27 -32.31
C LYS A 298 -4.84 -0.24 -33.76
N LEU A 299 -5.78 -1.15 -34.05
CA LEU A 299 -6.04 -1.63 -35.41
C LEU A 299 -6.49 -0.52 -36.37
N ALA A 300 -7.01 0.60 -35.83
CA ALA A 300 -7.36 1.73 -36.67
C ALA A 300 -6.13 2.29 -37.43
N PHE A 301 -4.92 2.15 -36.86
CA PHE A 301 -3.65 2.64 -37.40
C PHE A 301 -2.91 1.62 -38.28
N ALA A 302 -3.37 0.37 -38.36
CA ALA A 302 -2.72 -0.66 -39.16
C ALA A 302 -3.74 -1.54 -39.91
N LYS A 303 -3.95 -1.26 -41.19
CA LYS A 303 -4.83 -2.03 -42.09
C LYS A 303 -4.41 -3.50 -42.22
N LYS A 304 -3.10 -3.76 -42.14
CA LYS A 304 -2.54 -5.13 -42.23
C LYS A 304 -2.75 -5.94 -40.94
N GLY A 305 -3.23 -5.30 -39.87
CA GLY A 305 -3.44 -5.95 -38.58
C GLY A 305 -2.21 -5.91 -37.69
N MET A 306 -2.24 -6.74 -36.65
CA MET A 306 -1.16 -6.89 -35.66
C MET A 306 -0.06 -7.79 -36.23
N ILE A 307 1.16 -7.64 -35.71
CA ILE A 307 2.28 -8.52 -35.98
C ILE A 307 2.70 -9.23 -34.69
N ASP A 308 3.29 -10.42 -34.83
CA ASP A 308 3.85 -11.14 -33.69
C ASP A 308 5.10 -10.42 -33.18
N ALA A 309 5.22 -10.33 -31.85
CA ALA A 309 6.34 -9.76 -31.13
C ALA A 309 6.98 -10.83 -30.23
N PRO A 310 8.31 -10.80 -30.01
CA PRO A 310 8.95 -11.68 -29.05
C PRO A 310 8.35 -11.47 -27.64
N GLY A 311 7.58 -12.46 -27.18
CA GLY A 311 6.95 -12.42 -25.86
C GLY A 311 7.89 -12.94 -24.76
N PRO A 312 7.69 -12.58 -23.49
CA PRO A 312 8.54 -13.05 -22.40
C PRO A 312 8.27 -14.50 -22.02
N TRP A 313 9.35 -15.20 -21.66
CA TRP A 313 9.37 -16.57 -21.17
C TRP A 313 10.40 -16.71 -20.04
N ASP A 314 10.06 -17.54 -19.05
CA ASP A 314 10.94 -17.83 -17.92
C ASP A 314 11.73 -19.13 -18.17
N VAL A 315 13.06 -19.01 -18.20
CA VAL A 315 14.02 -20.11 -18.11
C VAL A 315 14.27 -20.45 -16.64
N VAL A 316 14.10 -21.72 -16.28
CA VAL A 316 14.22 -22.17 -14.89
C VAL A 316 15.68 -22.48 -14.55
N LEU A 317 16.33 -21.55 -13.84
CA LEU A 317 17.71 -21.74 -13.40
C LEU A 317 17.81 -22.67 -12.18
N ARG A 318 16.82 -22.59 -11.27
CA ARG A 318 16.75 -23.38 -10.02
C ARG A 318 15.42 -24.13 -9.88
N PRO A 319 15.28 -25.33 -10.48
CA PRO A 319 14.02 -26.08 -10.47
C PRO A 319 13.50 -26.41 -9.07
N ASN A 320 14.38 -26.64 -8.09
CA ASN A 320 13.96 -26.94 -6.71
C ASN A 320 13.34 -25.72 -6.02
N VAL A 321 13.88 -24.52 -6.28
CA VAL A 321 13.34 -23.26 -5.74
C VAL A 321 11.98 -22.98 -6.38
N LEU A 322 11.89 -23.13 -7.70
CA LEU A 322 10.62 -22.95 -8.40
C LEU A 322 9.57 -23.98 -7.99
N ARG A 323 9.96 -25.25 -7.79
CA ARG A 323 9.05 -26.29 -7.26
C ARG A 323 8.60 -25.97 -5.84
N ALA A 324 9.49 -25.49 -4.97
CA ALA A 324 9.12 -25.05 -3.63
C ALA A 324 8.14 -23.85 -3.68
N TYR A 325 8.40 -22.89 -4.55
CA TYR A 325 7.53 -21.74 -4.80
C TYR A 325 6.15 -22.17 -5.32
N HIS A 326 6.08 -23.05 -6.31
CA HIS A 326 4.80 -23.58 -6.81
C HIS A 326 4.10 -24.48 -5.81
N ALA A 327 4.81 -25.31 -5.04
CA ALA A 327 4.24 -26.13 -3.98
C ALA A 327 3.66 -25.25 -2.87
N GLN A 328 4.33 -24.16 -2.53
CA GLN A 328 3.81 -23.15 -1.63
C GLN A 328 2.55 -22.49 -2.21
N ARG A 329 2.56 -22.04 -3.48
CA ARG A 329 1.38 -21.46 -4.14
C ARG A 329 0.23 -22.45 -4.30
N LYS A 330 0.50 -23.72 -4.63
CA LYS A 330 -0.49 -24.79 -4.73
C LYS A 330 -0.98 -25.24 -3.37
N ALA A 331 -0.18 -25.19 -2.31
CA ALA A 331 -0.64 -25.42 -0.94
C ALA A 331 -1.57 -24.29 -0.50
N ILE A 332 -1.23 -23.04 -0.82
CA ILE A 332 -2.11 -21.88 -0.59
C ILE A 332 -3.43 -22.03 -1.37
N ALA A 333 -3.38 -22.36 -2.66
CA ALA A 333 -4.58 -22.53 -3.51
C ALA A 333 -5.36 -23.82 -3.22
N GLY A 334 -4.67 -24.91 -2.87
CA GLY A 334 -5.23 -26.23 -2.56
C GLY A 334 -5.91 -26.29 -1.20
N VAL A 335 -5.43 -25.52 -0.21
CA VAL A 335 -6.16 -25.25 1.02
C VAL A 335 -7.46 -24.50 0.73
N GLY A 336 -7.45 -23.58 -0.25
CA GLY A 336 -8.65 -22.92 -0.77
C GLY A 336 -9.67 -23.89 -1.39
N ARG A 337 -9.22 -24.78 -2.30
CA ARG A 337 -10.10 -25.81 -2.92
C ARG A 337 -10.56 -26.89 -1.93
N ALA A 338 -9.70 -27.37 -1.04
CA ALA A 338 -10.08 -28.37 -0.04
C ALA A 338 -11.15 -27.84 0.94
N LYS A 339 -11.09 -26.54 1.31
CA LYS A 339 -12.17 -25.87 2.06
C LYS A 339 -13.48 -25.78 1.26
N GLN A 340 -13.41 -25.64 -0.07
CA GLN A 340 -14.56 -25.59 -0.97
C GLN A 340 -15.18 -26.98 -1.22
N THR A 341 -14.36 -28.03 -1.38
CA THR A 341 -14.82 -29.43 -1.53
C THR A 341 -15.31 -30.02 -0.21
N ALA A 342 -14.70 -29.66 0.93
CA ALA A 342 -15.24 -30.01 2.25
C ALA A 342 -16.62 -29.40 2.47
N ARG A 343 -16.90 -28.18 1.99
CA ARG A 343 -18.24 -27.57 1.96
C ARG A 343 -19.24 -28.36 1.08
N ALA A 344 -18.80 -28.95 -0.03
CA ALA A 344 -19.67 -29.74 -0.92
C ALA A 344 -19.99 -31.14 -0.36
N ILE A 345 -19.04 -31.78 0.33
CA ILE A 345 -19.24 -33.09 0.97
C ILE A 345 -20.08 -32.97 2.24
N VAL A 346 -19.91 -31.88 3.01
CA VAL A 346 -20.75 -31.58 4.19
C VAL A 346 -22.17 -31.12 3.80
N GLY A 347 -22.41 -30.79 2.52
CA GLY A 347 -23.74 -30.49 1.97
C GLY A 347 -24.58 -31.73 1.59
N GLY A 348 -24.02 -32.94 1.65
CA GLY A 348 -24.74 -34.19 1.42
C GLY A 348 -25.46 -34.68 2.68
N VAL A 349 -26.76 -34.40 2.78
CA VAL A 349 -27.65 -34.76 3.90
C VAL A 349 -27.64 -36.27 4.21
N PRO A 350 -27.25 -36.72 5.42
CA PRO A 350 -27.62 -38.04 5.92
C PRO A 350 -29.10 -38.04 6.31
N ARG A 351 -29.87 -38.97 5.74
CA ARG A 351 -31.27 -39.19 6.10
C ARG A 351 -31.34 -39.91 7.46
N SER A 352 -31.83 -39.17 8.46
CA SER A 352 -32.32 -39.61 9.78
C SER A 352 -31.34 -39.53 10.97
N LYS A 353 -31.92 -39.26 12.15
CA LYS A 353 -31.31 -38.75 13.39
C LYS A 353 -30.90 -39.82 14.40
N SER A 354 -31.00 -41.12 14.10
CA SER A 354 -30.87 -42.18 15.13
C SER A 354 -29.46 -42.73 15.33
N ASP A 355 -28.52 -42.52 14.42
CA ASP A 355 -27.27 -43.31 14.45
C ASP A 355 -26.03 -42.52 14.93
N ALA A 356 -26.19 -41.27 15.35
CA ALA A 356 -25.08 -40.40 15.77
C ALA A 356 -24.79 -40.42 17.29
N VAL A 357 -25.56 -41.18 18.07
CA VAL A 357 -25.46 -41.18 19.55
C VAL A 357 -24.49 -42.22 20.11
N ASP A 358 -24.10 -43.24 19.33
CA ASP A 358 -23.28 -44.36 19.86
C ASP A 358 -21.75 -44.22 19.66
N LEU A 359 -21.24 -43.10 19.12
CA LEU A 359 -19.80 -42.89 18.88
C LEU A 359 -19.16 -41.78 19.74
N ALA A 360 -19.95 -41.08 20.56
CA ALA A 360 -19.47 -39.96 21.37
C ALA A 360 -18.89 -40.37 22.74
N ASP A 361 -19.13 -41.60 23.22
CA ASP A 361 -18.82 -41.99 24.60
C ASP A 361 -17.45 -42.68 24.80
N THR A 362 -16.63 -42.86 23.77
CA THR A 362 -15.37 -43.64 23.91
C THR A 362 -14.06 -42.82 23.81
N ALA A 363 -14.11 -41.49 23.69
CA ALA A 363 -12.89 -40.68 23.53
C ALA A 363 -12.70 -39.54 24.56
N ALA A 364 -13.57 -39.43 25.58
CA ALA A 364 -13.52 -38.36 26.59
C ALA A 364 -12.71 -38.71 27.87
N GLY A 365 -11.94 -39.80 27.88
CA GLY A 365 -11.38 -40.37 29.11
C GLY A 365 -9.92 -40.05 29.46
N LYS A 366 -9.12 -39.43 28.58
CA LYS A 366 -7.68 -39.26 28.84
C LYS A 366 -7.12 -37.99 28.21
N LEU A 367 -7.15 -36.90 28.98
CA LEU A 367 -6.13 -35.84 29.08
C LEU A 367 -6.73 -34.64 29.83
N ALA A 368 -6.95 -34.82 31.13
CA ALA A 368 -7.19 -33.74 32.09
C ALA A 368 -5.93 -33.60 32.94
N GLY A 369 -5.36 -32.38 33.02
CA GLY A 369 -4.26 -32.11 33.95
C GLY A 369 -3.39 -30.89 33.62
N ALA A 370 -3.92 -29.67 33.83
CA ALA A 370 -3.24 -28.49 34.38
C ALA A 370 -4.16 -27.27 34.21
N VAL A 371 -4.95 -26.98 35.25
CA VAL A 371 -5.89 -25.86 35.30
C VAL A 371 -5.19 -24.68 35.97
N THR A 372 -4.94 -23.61 35.22
CA THR A 372 -4.94 -22.24 35.74
C THR A 372 -6.13 -21.52 35.10
N ARG A 373 -7.00 -21.02 35.99
CA ARG A 373 -8.33 -20.44 35.78
C ARG A 373 -8.47 -19.59 34.49
N ALA A 374 -9.22 -20.10 33.52
CA ALA A 374 -9.80 -19.29 32.45
C ALA A 374 -11.11 -18.63 32.95
N PRO A 375 -11.40 -17.36 32.62
CA PRO A 375 -12.67 -16.74 32.93
C PRO A 375 -13.82 -17.45 32.18
N GLN A 376 -14.96 -17.55 32.85
CA GLN A 376 -16.16 -18.26 32.41
C GLN A 376 -16.56 -17.89 30.97
N GLN A 377 -16.75 -18.91 30.11
CA GLN A 377 -17.31 -18.76 28.77
C GLN A 377 -18.81 -18.47 28.86
N PRO A 378 -19.33 -17.42 28.19
CA PRO A 378 -20.76 -17.25 28.00
C PRO A 378 -21.34 -18.31 27.05
N SER A 379 -22.58 -18.70 27.31
CA SER A 379 -23.40 -19.62 26.51
C SER A 379 -23.60 -19.12 25.09
N SER A 380 -23.33 -19.99 24.09
CA SER A 380 -23.40 -19.77 22.63
C SER A 380 -22.63 -18.53 22.12
N ALA A 381 -21.68 -18.75 21.21
CA ALA A 381 -20.91 -17.66 20.61
C ALA A 381 -21.84 -16.60 19.98
N PRO A 382 -21.52 -15.30 20.13
CA PRO A 382 -22.35 -14.23 19.58
C PRO A 382 -22.42 -14.35 18.05
N LYS A 383 -23.58 -14.03 17.48
CA LYS A 383 -23.82 -14.06 16.03
C LYS A 383 -23.22 -12.84 15.34
N VAL A 384 -21.90 -12.70 15.42
CA VAL A 384 -21.15 -11.54 14.94
C VAL A 384 -20.10 -12.00 13.93
N LEU A 385 -19.95 -11.25 12.85
CA LEU A 385 -18.85 -11.36 11.89
C LEU A 385 -17.93 -10.14 12.02
N PRO A 386 -16.77 -10.28 12.67
CA PRO A 386 -15.77 -9.22 12.72
C PRO A 386 -15.12 -9.07 11.34
N VAL A 387 -15.18 -7.87 10.76
CA VAL A 387 -14.57 -7.56 9.47
C VAL A 387 -13.43 -6.57 9.67
N ILE A 388 -12.20 -7.03 9.48
CA ILE A 388 -10.98 -6.25 9.67
C ILE A 388 -10.64 -5.51 8.38
N LEU A 389 -10.56 -4.19 8.44
CA LEU A 389 -10.18 -3.34 7.30
C LEU A 389 -8.71 -2.90 7.35
N ASP A 390 -8.02 -3.23 8.44
CA ASP A 390 -6.61 -2.94 8.63
C ASP A 390 -5.74 -4.13 8.25
N PHE A 391 -4.75 -3.89 7.39
CA PHE A 391 -3.77 -4.89 6.98
C PHE A 391 -2.46 -4.83 7.78
N THR A 392 -2.46 -4.18 8.94
CA THR A 392 -1.26 -3.99 9.78
C THR A 392 -1.39 -4.71 11.13
N LEU A 393 -0.44 -4.48 12.04
CA LEU A 393 -0.47 -4.98 13.42
C LEU A 393 -1.82 -4.72 14.13
N SER A 394 -2.41 -3.54 13.91
CA SER A 394 -3.71 -3.17 14.52
C SER A 394 -4.83 -4.11 14.10
N GLY A 395 -4.86 -4.50 12.82
CA GLY A 395 -5.87 -5.41 12.29
C GLY A 395 -5.80 -6.79 12.92
N TYR A 396 -4.59 -7.32 13.08
CA TYR A 396 -4.39 -8.59 13.80
C TYR A 396 -4.80 -8.48 15.27
N ALA A 397 -4.44 -7.40 15.95
CA ALA A 397 -4.82 -7.16 17.34
C ALA A 397 -6.35 -7.15 17.54
N LEU A 398 -7.09 -6.53 16.62
CA LEU A 398 -8.55 -6.51 16.64
C LEU A 398 -9.13 -7.91 16.41
N ALA A 399 -8.65 -8.65 15.40
CA ALA A 399 -9.05 -10.04 15.18
C ALA A 399 -8.78 -10.91 16.42
N ARG A 400 -7.61 -10.72 17.03
CA ARG A 400 -7.19 -11.43 18.25
C ARG A 400 -8.11 -11.13 19.42
N ALA A 401 -8.55 -9.88 19.61
CA ALA A 401 -9.47 -9.53 20.69
C ALA A 401 -10.80 -10.31 20.62
N PHE A 402 -11.38 -10.44 19.41
CA PHE A 402 -12.59 -11.24 19.19
C PHE A 402 -12.34 -12.74 19.41
N HIS A 403 -11.21 -13.25 18.92
CA HIS A 403 -10.87 -14.65 19.07
C HIS A 403 -10.57 -15.02 20.54
N GLU A 404 -9.87 -14.16 21.29
CA GLU A 404 -9.57 -14.36 22.71
C GLU A 404 -10.83 -14.40 23.57
N ARG A 405 -11.78 -13.48 23.33
CA ARG A 405 -12.98 -13.39 24.16
C ARG A 405 -14.05 -14.41 23.76
N TYR A 406 -14.26 -14.61 22.47
CA TYR A 406 -15.43 -15.32 21.94
C TYR A 406 -15.09 -16.52 21.07
N GLY A 407 -13.81 -16.76 20.75
CA GLY A 407 -13.40 -17.79 19.79
C GLY A 407 -13.83 -17.48 18.35
N LEU A 408 -14.26 -16.25 18.06
CA LEU A 408 -14.66 -15.85 16.71
C LEU A 408 -13.44 -15.60 15.82
N THR A 409 -13.50 -16.08 14.58
CA THR A 409 -12.52 -15.74 13.55
C THR A 409 -13.06 -14.64 12.65
N SER A 410 -12.17 -13.85 12.07
CA SER A 410 -12.52 -12.64 11.31
C SER A 410 -12.36 -12.83 9.80
N VAL A 411 -13.04 -11.98 9.03
CA VAL A 411 -12.75 -11.75 7.62
C VAL A 411 -11.92 -10.47 7.52
N ALA A 412 -10.85 -10.46 6.72
CA ALA A 412 -10.15 -9.23 6.40
C ALA A 412 -10.56 -8.72 5.01
N VAL A 413 -10.93 -7.45 4.90
CA VAL A 413 -11.18 -6.76 3.62
C VAL A 413 -10.16 -5.65 3.51
N VAL A 414 -9.12 -5.86 2.73
CA VAL A 414 -7.92 -5.01 2.75
C VAL A 414 -7.44 -4.69 1.33
N PRO A 415 -6.72 -3.59 1.13
CA PRO A 415 -6.12 -3.29 -0.19
C PRO A 415 -5.16 -4.39 -0.65
N PHE A 416 -4.32 -4.87 0.26
CA PHE A 416 -3.39 -5.98 0.05
C PHE A 416 -3.07 -6.66 1.37
N THR A 417 -2.68 -7.94 1.32
CA THR A 417 -2.30 -8.71 2.51
C THR A 417 -0.85 -8.45 2.91
N THR A 418 -0.63 -8.14 4.19
CA THR A 418 0.69 -8.17 4.82
C THR A 418 0.76 -9.32 5.83
N GLY A 419 1.97 -9.76 6.20
CA GLY A 419 2.14 -10.82 7.20
C GLY A 419 1.56 -10.60 8.57
N ALA A 420 1.28 -9.36 8.96
CA ALA A 420 0.56 -9.11 10.21
C ALA A 420 -0.74 -9.93 10.24
N ILE A 421 -1.40 -10.07 9.09
CA ILE A 421 -2.66 -10.80 8.94
C ILE A 421 -2.53 -12.05 8.05
N ALA A 422 -1.48 -12.16 7.22
CA ALA A 422 -1.28 -13.29 6.30
C ALA A 422 -1.10 -14.60 7.05
N ASP A 423 -1.65 -15.69 6.50
CA ASP A 423 -1.54 -17.03 7.08
C ASP A 423 -2.03 -17.13 8.55
N SER A 424 -2.72 -16.13 9.10
CA SER A 424 -3.30 -16.20 10.45
C SER A 424 -4.43 -17.23 10.50
N SER A 425 -4.47 -18.05 11.55
CA SER A 425 -5.59 -19.00 11.76
C SER A 425 -6.84 -18.33 12.35
N ILE A 426 -6.69 -17.12 12.90
CA ILE A 426 -7.80 -16.34 13.46
C ILE A 426 -8.47 -15.41 12.42
N ILE A 427 -7.92 -15.34 11.21
CA ILE A 427 -8.50 -14.68 10.05
C ILE A 427 -8.81 -15.76 9.01
N HIS A 428 -10.08 -16.14 8.87
CA HIS A 428 -10.46 -17.31 8.08
C HIS A 428 -10.58 -17.02 6.59
N GLU A 429 -10.74 -15.75 6.22
CA GLU A 429 -10.89 -15.26 4.85
C GLU A 429 -10.24 -13.88 4.71
N ILE A 430 -9.57 -13.65 3.56
CA ILE A 430 -8.99 -12.34 3.21
C ILE A 430 -9.47 -11.99 1.80
N ARG A 431 -10.11 -10.82 1.67
CA ARG A 431 -10.53 -10.21 0.40
C ARG A 431 -9.61 -9.03 0.09
N GLU A 432 -8.75 -9.21 -0.90
CA GLU A 432 -7.91 -8.12 -1.41
C GLU A 432 -8.72 -7.30 -2.41
N VAL A 433 -8.89 -5.99 -2.16
CA VAL A 433 -9.61 -5.06 -3.04
C VAL A 433 -8.69 -4.32 -4.02
N GLY A 434 -7.39 -4.60 -3.98
CA GLY A 434 -6.37 -3.93 -4.78
C GLY A 434 -5.78 -2.71 -4.07
N LEU A 435 -4.61 -2.25 -4.54
CA LEU A 435 -3.90 -1.09 -3.99
C LEU A 435 -4.75 0.19 -4.05
N GLU A 436 -5.73 0.26 -4.96
CA GLU A 436 -6.68 1.38 -5.04
C GLU A 436 -7.45 1.57 -3.73
N GLY A 437 -7.72 0.48 -2.99
CA GLY A 437 -8.45 0.51 -1.72
C GLY A 437 -7.75 1.30 -0.60
N VAL A 438 -6.49 1.70 -0.79
CA VAL A 438 -5.78 2.60 0.15
C VAL A 438 -6.36 4.01 0.10
N HIS A 439 -6.89 4.45 -1.05
CA HIS A 439 -7.40 5.81 -1.24
C HIS A 439 -8.87 5.83 -1.68
N ASP A 440 -9.37 4.76 -2.31
CA ASP A 440 -10.77 4.59 -2.67
C ASP A 440 -11.47 3.67 -1.67
N TYR A 441 -11.99 4.27 -0.60
CA TYR A 441 -12.70 3.54 0.45
C TYR A 441 -14.01 2.91 -0.04
N ASP A 442 -14.58 3.34 -1.18
CA ASP A 442 -15.79 2.72 -1.70
C ASP A 442 -15.59 1.27 -2.13
N LEU A 443 -14.36 0.90 -2.52
CA LEU A 443 -14.00 -0.49 -2.80
C LEU A 443 -14.18 -1.36 -1.55
N LEU A 444 -13.67 -0.90 -0.41
CA LEU A 444 -13.81 -1.58 0.89
C LEU A 444 -15.28 -1.66 1.31
N LEU A 445 -16.02 -0.56 1.19
CA LEU A 445 -17.45 -0.50 1.56
C LEU A 445 -18.32 -1.40 0.67
N ARG A 446 -17.97 -1.58 -0.61
CA ARG A 446 -18.66 -2.53 -1.49
C ARG A 446 -18.48 -3.98 -1.02
N GLU A 447 -17.27 -4.37 -0.60
CA GLU A 447 -17.04 -5.71 -0.06
C GLU A 447 -17.76 -5.93 1.28
N ILE A 448 -17.85 -4.91 2.14
CA ILE A 448 -18.66 -4.98 3.37
C ILE A 448 -20.13 -5.26 3.04
N ARG A 449 -20.71 -4.58 2.05
CA ARG A 449 -22.10 -4.84 1.59
C ARG A 449 -22.29 -6.26 1.08
N LYS A 450 -21.30 -6.80 0.35
CA LYS A 450 -21.32 -8.20 -0.12
C LYS A 450 -21.29 -9.16 1.06
N LEU A 451 -20.36 -8.99 2.00
CA LEU A 451 -20.28 -9.80 3.22
C LEU A 451 -21.57 -9.76 4.04
N ALA A 452 -22.18 -8.58 4.16
CA ALA A 452 -23.46 -8.42 4.84
C ALA A 452 -24.60 -9.19 4.15
N THR A 453 -24.61 -9.20 2.82
CA THR A 453 -25.59 -9.95 2.01
C THR A 453 -25.35 -11.46 2.05
N GLU A 454 -24.09 -11.89 2.06
CA GLU A 454 -23.70 -13.30 2.11
C GLU A 454 -23.91 -13.94 3.49
N ASN A 455 -23.96 -13.14 4.56
CA ASN A 455 -24.12 -13.58 5.95
C ASN A 455 -25.32 -12.90 6.63
N PRO A 456 -26.55 -13.07 6.13
CA PRO A 456 -27.73 -12.33 6.62
C PRO A 456 -28.11 -12.66 8.08
N GLU A 457 -27.67 -13.81 8.61
CA GLU A 457 -27.90 -14.26 9.98
C GLU A 457 -26.89 -13.73 11.01
N LEU A 458 -25.82 -13.08 10.54
CA LEU A 458 -24.76 -12.50 11.38
C LEU A 458 -24.82 -10.98 11.35
N THR A 459 -24.46 -10.37 12.47
CA THR A 459 -24.19 -8.92 12.54
C THR A 459 -22.76 -8.65 12.10
N VAL A 460 -22.59 -7.89 11.04
CA VAL A 460 -21.28 -7.52 10.48
C VAL A 460 -20.77 -6.26 11.19
N ILE A 461 -19.57 -6.34 11.77
CA ILE A 461 -18.91 -5.20 12.42
C ILE A 461 -17.61 -4.88 11.68
N PRO A 462 -17.57 -3.82 10.85
CA PRO A 462 -16.35 -3.35 10.21
C PRO A 462 -15.45 -2.63 11.22
N LEU A 463 -14.17 -2.99 11.23
CA LEU A 463 -13.18 -2.56 12.22
C LEU A 463 -11.94 -1.99 11.50
N THR A 464 -11.59 -0.75 11.82
CA THR A 464 -10.41 -0.05 11.30
C THR A 464 -9.84 0.95 12.32
N ASN A 465 -8.51 1.11 12.29
CA ASN A 465 -7.79 2.18 12.97
C ASN A 465 -7.35 3.28 11.98
N HIS A 466 -7.91 3.33 10.77
CA HIS A 466 -7.58 4.33 9.75
C HIS A 466 -8.64 5.45 9.72
N ASP A 467 -8.22 6.70 9.99
CA ASP A 467 -9.14 7.84 10.13
C ASP A 467 -10.04 8.05 8.90
N GLY A 468 -9.48 7.95 7.70
CA GLY A 468 -10.26 8.06 6.45
C GLY A 468 -11.33 6.97 6.30
N ILE A 469 -11.06 5.74 6.76
CA ILE A 469 -12.03 4.63 6.68
C ILE A 469 -13.09 4.82 7.76
N VAL A 470 -12.74 5.29 8.97
CA VAL A 470 -13.69 5.66 10.03
C VAL A 470 -14.68 6.70 9.50
N GLN A 471 -14.20 7.77 8.87
CA GLN A 471 -15.05 8.81 8.28
C GLN A 471 -15.96 8.24 7.18
N ALA A 472 -15.41 7.41 6.28
CA ALA A 472 -16.18 6.81 5.19
C ALA A 472 -17.28 5.85 5.69
N LEU A 473 -16.96 5.00 6.68
CA LEU A 473 -17.92 4.10 7.34
C LEU A 473 -19.04 4.89 8.00
N SER A 474 -18.70 5.93 8.77
CA SER A 474 -19.67 6.76 9.45
C SER A 474 -20.58 7.49 8.47
N ALA A 475 -20.01 8.12 7.44
CA ALA A 475 -20.77 8.86 6.42
C ALA A 475 -21.75 7.98 5.63
N LYS A 476 -21.39 6.71 5.38
CA LYS A 476 -22.20 5.78 4.57
C LYS A 476 -22.93 4.74 5.39
N ARG A 477 -23.00 4.88 6.73
CA ARG A 477 -23.52 3.86 7.66
C ARG A 477 -24.92 3.35 7.34
N THR A 478 -25.79 4.20 6.80
CA THR A 478 -27.17 3.85 6.41
C THR A 478 -27.26 3.04 5.12
N THR A 479 -26.17 2.95 4.35
CA THR A 479 -26.12 2.30 3.02
C THR A 479 -25.37 0.97 3.00
N LEU A 480 -24.83 0.51 4.13
CA LEU A 480 -23.96 -0.68 4.18
C LEU A 480 -24.72 -2.00 4.32
N GLY A 481 -25.99 -1.95 4.72
CA GLY A 481 -26.83 -3.13 4.95
C GLY A 481 -27.49 -3.09 6.33
N LYS A 482 -28.64 -3.74 6.47
CA LYS A 482 -29.43 -3.71 7.72
C LYS A 482 -28.77 -4.47 8.88
N ASN A 483 -27.90 -5.43 8.57
CA ASN A 483 -27.13 -6.22 9.53
C ASN A 483 -25.70 -5.70 9.74
N VAL A 484 -25.36 -4.51 9.24
CA VAL A 484 -24.05 -3.88 9.47
C VAL A 484 -24.15 -2.89 10.62
N VAL A 485 -23.30 -3.06 11.63
CA VAL A 485 -23.19 -2.14 12.78
C VAL A 485 -21.86 -1.42 12.70
N VAL A 486 -21.90 -0.12 12.38
CA VAL A 486 -20.70 0.74 12.32
C VAL A 486 -20.30 1.17 13.73
N PRO A 487 -19.15 0.72 14.27
CA PRO A 487 -18.76 0.93 15.67
C PRO A 487 -18.06 2.29 15.90
N HIS A 488 -18.52 3.34 15.22
CA HIS A 488 -17.92 4.68 15.24
C HIS A 488 -19.00 5.76 15.37
N GLU A 489 -18.60 6.94 15.86
CA GLU A 489 -19.50 8.09 16.01
C GLU A 489 -20.05 8.64 14.69
N SER A 490 -21.04 9.53 14.77
CA SER A 490 -21.61 10.25 13.61
C SER A 490 -20.57 11.13 12.90
N PRO A 491 -20.75 11.43 11.59
CA PRO A 491 -19.84 12.30 10.85
C PRO A 491 -19.70 13.70 11.45
N GLU A 492 -20.76 14.22 12.07
CA GLU A 492 -20.76 15.50 12.78
C GLU A 492 -19.88 15.44 14.03
N MET A 493 -20.04 14.40 14.85
CA MET A 493 -19.26 14.24 16.08
C MET A 493 -17.79 13.98 15.78
N LEU A 494 -17.49 13.13 14.79
CA LEU A 494 -16.12 12.87 14.33
C LEU A 494 -15.42 14.15 13.91
N ARG A 495 -16.09 15.04 13.16
CA ARG A 495 -15.53 16.34 12.78
C ARG A 495 -15.28 17.24 14.00
N ARG A 496 -16.26 17.34 14.91
CA ARG A 496 -16.17 18.16 16.12
C ARG A 496 -14.98 17.79 17.02
N VAL A 497 -14.71 16.49 17.18
CA VAL A 497 -13.59 16.05 18.04
C VAL A 497 -12.25 16.02 17.32
N SER A 498 -12.23 15.86 15.99
CA SER A 498 -10.97 15.81 15.21
C SER A 498 -10.39 17.19 14.92
N ASP A 499 -11.21 18.24 14.91
CA ASP A 499 -10.71 19.61 14.80
C ASP A 499 -10.00 20.02 16.11
N LYS A 500 -8.73 20.39 15.99
CA LYS A 500 -7.88 20.68 17.16
C LYS A 500 -8.31 21.94 17.92
N ASN A 501 -8.96 22.90 17.24
CA ASN A 501 -9.47 24.10 17.89
C ASN A 501 -10.77 23.81 18.64
N ASP A 502 -11.69 23.07 18.03
CA ASP A 502 -12.94 22.63 18.67
C ASP A 502 -12.65 21.69 19.85
N PHE A 503 -11.63 20.83 19.74
CA PHE A 503 -11.14 19.99 20.84
C PHE A 503 -10.64 20.82 22.03
N ASN A 504 -9.89 21.90 21.77
CA ASN A 504 -9.43 22.79 22.84
C ASN A 504 -10.61 23.49 23.55
N GLN A 505 -11.62 23.93 22.79
CA GLN A 505 -12.83 24.53 23.36
C GLN A 505 -13.63 23.51 24.19
N LEU A 506 -13.74 22.28 23.70
CA LEU A 506 -14.36 21.17 24.42
C LEU A 506 -13.63 20.88 25.74
N CYS A 507 -12.30 20.84 25.73
CA CYS A 507 -11.53 20.64 26.95
C CYS A 507 -11.71 21.80 27.94
N ALA A 508 -11.76 23.04 27.44
CA ALA A 508 -12.03 24.20 28.29
C ALA A 508 -13.41 24.12 28.96
N ALA A 509 -14.45 23.71 28.21
CA ALA A 509 -15.79 23.48 28.76
C ALA A 509 -15.80 22.34 29.81
N ALA A 510 -15.04 21.28 29.56
CA ALA A 510 -14.89 20.15 30.48
C ALA A 510 -13.97 20.44 31.69
N GLY A 511 -13.34 21.62 31.76
CA GLY A 511 -12.36 21.96 32.79
C GLY A 511 -11.08 21.13 32.72
N VAL A 512 -10.72 20.64 31.53
CA VAL A 512 -9.55 19.78 31.29
C VAL A 512 -8.38 20.60 30.77
N PRO A 513 -7.18 20.50 31.36
CA PRO A 513 -6.00 21.23 30.91
C PRO A 513 -5.59 20.87 29.47
N THR A 514 -5.38 21.88 28.65
CA THR A 514 -4.74 21.80 27.32
C THR A 514 -3.59 22.79 27.27
N PRO A 515 -2.60 22.60 26.38
CA PRO A 515 -1.53 23.59 26.25
C PRO A 515 -2.14 24.88 25.69
N ARG A 516 -1.70 26.03 26.23
CA ARG A 516 -2.21 27.33 25.77
C ARG A 516 -1.98 27.46 24.27
N THR A 517 -3.04 27.80 23.54
CA THR A 517 -3.05 27.78 22.09
C THR A 517 -3.63 29.08 21.55
N VAL A 518 -2.98 29.66 20.56
CA VAL A 518 -3.46 30.79 19.78
C VAL A 518 -3.64 30.35 18.34
N VAL A 519 -4.78 30.71 17.75
CA VAL A 519 -5.10 30.43 16.35
C VAL A 519 -4.53 31.54 15.47
N LEU A 520 -3.76 31.17 14.45
CA LEU A 520 -3.23 32.04 13.42
C LEU A 520 -3.95 31.71 12.10
N ASP A 521 -4.87 32.58 11.69
CA ASP A 521 -5.77 32.36 10.55
C ASP A 521 -5.24 33.06 9.30
N PHE A 522 -5.12 32.32 8.19
CA PHE A 522 -4.64 32.84 6.91
C PHE A 522 -5.76 33.30 5.97
N ALA A 523 -7.02 33.26 6.41
CA ALA A 523 -8.19 33.61 5.57
C ALA A 523 -8.07 35.00 4.90
N ASP A 524 -7.47 35.97 5.61
CA ASP A 524 -7.28 37.35 5.12
C ASP A 524 -5.81 37.65 4.73
N GLY A 525 -4.99 36.61 4.52
CA GLY A 525 -3.55 36.70 4.25
C GLY A 525 -2.69 36.44 5.50
N ARG A 526 -1.43 36.90 5.49
CA ARG A 526 -0.44 36.56 6.51
C ARG A 526 -0.91 37.05 7.89
N PRO A 527 -1.16 36.17 8.88
CA PRO A 527 -1.55 36.60 10.21
C PRO A 527 -0.42 37.33 10.92
N SER A 528 -0.77 38.27 11.81
CA SER A 528 0.20 38.88 12.73
C SER A 528 0.43 37.94 13.91
N ALA A 529 1.69 37.62 14.19
CA ALA A 529 2.11 36.92 15.40
C ALA A 529 2.73 37.86 16.45
N ALA A 530 2.59 39.19 16.28
CA ALA A 530 3.20 40.14 17.21
C ALA A 530 2.53 40.10 18.59
N GLY A 531 3.33 39.93 19.65
CA GLY A 531 2.86 40.03 21.03
C GLY A 531 2.07 38.81 21.53
N LEU A 532 2.33 37.62 20.99
CA LEU A 532 1.75 36.37 21.51
C LEU A 532 2.11 36.19 23.00
N ASP A 533 1.10 36.04 23.85
CA ASP A 533 1.26 35.72 25.27
C ASP A 533 1.46 34.20 25.48
N LEU A 534 2.52 33.65 24.88
CA LEU A 534 2.94 32.27 25.01
C LEU A 534 4.44 32.17 25.34
N PRO A 535 4.86 31.19 26.15
CA PRO A 535 6.26 31.02 26.51
C PRO A 535 7.00 30.27 25.41
N TRP A 536 8.18 30.76 25.04
CA TRP A 536 9.03 30.10 24.04
C TRP A 536 9.78 28.88 24.63
N PRO A 537 10.06 27.83 23.84
CA PRO A 537 9.69 27.65 22.43
C PRO A 537 8.19 27.33 22.24
N LEU A 538 7.68 27.49 21.02
CA LEU A 538 6.30 27.11 20.66
C LEU A 538 6.28 25.89 19.74
N ILE A 539 5.18 25.16 19.82
CA ILE A 539 4.80 24.14 18.87
C ILE A 539 3.78 24.74 17.90
N VAL A 540 4.09 24.75 16.61
CA VAL A 540 3.19 25.21 15.55
C VAL A 540 2.73 24.02 14.74
N LYS A 541 1.40 23.84 14.63
CA LYS A 541 0.78 22.75 13.87
C LYS A 541 -0.44 23.25 13.10
N PRO A 542 -0.76 22.67 11.93
CA PRO A 542 -2.03 22.95 11.28
C PRO A 542 -3.21 22.47 12.12
N ALA A 543 -4.28 23.26 12.14
CA ALA A 543 -5.57 22.87 12.72
C ALA A 543 -6.17 21.70 11.93
N ASP A 544 -6.19 21.82 10.60
CA ASP A 544 -6.59 20.77 9.66
C ASP A 544 -5.36 20.13 9.00
N SER A 545 -5.08 18.89 9.39
CA SER A 545 -3.95 18.12 8.86
C SER A 545 -4.15 17.67 7.41
N GLY A 546 -5.39 17.51 6.95
CA GLY A 546 -5.73 17.13 5.58
C GLY A 546 -5.53 18.31 4.63
N HIS A 547 -6.04 19.49 4.99
CA HIS A 547 -5.82 20.72 4.24
C HIS A 547 -4.33 21.07 4.11
N PHE A 548 -3.58 20.96 5.22
CA PHE A 548 -2.13 21.18 5.22
C PHE A 548 -1.33 20.10 4.48
N ALA A 549 -1.85 18.88 4.37
CA ALA A 549 -1.19 17.82 3.61
C ALA A 549 -1.12 18.14 2.12
N ALA A 550 -2.10 18.87 1.57
CA ALA A 550 -2.13 19.30 0.17
C ALA A 550 -1.09 20.39 -0.15
N LEU A 551 -0.74 21.25 0.82
CA LEU A 551 0.22 22.35 0.66
C LEU A 551 1.63 21.85 0.30
N ARG A 552 2.29 22.42 -0.73
CA ARG A 552 3.68 22.07 -1.10
C ARG A 552 4.64 23.18 -0.66
N MET A 553 5.59 22.82 0.21
CA MET A 553 6.54 23.74 0.83
C MET A 553 7.86 23.00 1.13
N PRO A 554 9.03 23.57 0.79
CA PRO A 554 10.33 23.06 1.22
C PRO A 554 10.41 22.96 2.75
N GLY A 555 10.94 21.85 3.27
CA GLY A 555 11.05 21.65 4.72
C GLY A 555 9.71 21.48 5.44
N LYS A 556 8.61 21.15 4.73
CA LYS A 556 7.29 20.92 5.33
C LYS A 556 7.36 19.86 6.42
N LYS A 557 6.96 20.23 7.64
CA LYS A 557 6.83 19.33 8.79
C LYS A 557 5.37 19.30 9.23
N LYS A 558 4.91 18.17 9.78
CA LYS A 558 3.58 18.09 10.39
C LYS A 558 3.49 18.87 11.72
N LEU A 559 4.64 19.14 12.32
CA LEU A 559 4.83 19.80 13.59
C LEU A 559 6.12 20.63 13.51
N TYR A 560 6.04 21.91 13.83
CA TYR A 560 7.20 22.81 13.91
C TYR A 560 7.45 23.16 15.37
N GLN A 561 8.70 23.09 15.78
CA GLN A 561 9.13 23.69 17.04
C GLN A 561 9.88 24.98 16.68
N VAL A 562 9.35 26.11 17.11
CA VAL A 562 9.90 27.44 16.85
C VAL A 562 10.46 28.02 18.16
N ALA A 563 11.72 28.45 18.13
CA ALA A 563 12.45 28.87 19.32
C ALA A 563 12.15 30.31 19.75
N ASP A 564 11.74 31.16 18.83
CA ASP A 564 11.53 32.59 19.05
C ASP A 564 10.58 33.19 18.00
N GLN A 565 10.26 34.48 18.19
CA GLN A 565 9.37 35.25 17.33
C GLN A 565 9.85 35.30 15.87
N GLY A 566 11.17 35.42 15.64
CA GLY A 566 11.74 35.50 14.30
C GLY A 566 11.49 34.22 13.50
N GLN A 567 11.70 33.05 14.12
CA GLN A 567 11.41 31.76 13.49
C GLN A 567 9.92 31.55 13.21
N LEU A 568 9.04 32.06 14.08
CA LEU A 568 7.60 32.01 13.83
C LEU A 568 7.23 32.89 12.64
N ASP A 569 7.73 34.12 12.59
CA ASP A 569 7.48 35.04 11.48
C ASP A 569 7.98 34.47 10.14
N GLU A 570 9.18 33.89 10.10
CA GLU A 570 9.72 33.19 8.92
C GLU A 570 8.81 32.03 8.48
N LEU A 571 8.30 31.24 9.42
CA LEU A 571 7.38 30.15 9.10
C LEU A 571 6.06 30.66 8.52
N LEU A 572 5.50 31.74 9.07
CA LEU A 572 4.27 32.36 8.56
C LEU A 572 4.48 32.95 7.16
N ASP A 573 5.63 33.59 6.91
CA ASP A 573 6.00 34.10 5.59
C ASP A 573 6.14 32.97 4.57
N GLN A 574 6.79 31.87 4.93
CA GLN A 574 6.91 30.68 4.07
C GLN A 574 5.55 30.07 3.73
N LEU A 575 4.65 29.98 4.72
CA LEU A 575 3.31 29.44 4.52
C LEU A 575 2.44 30.35 3.66
N GLN A 576 2.52 31.66 3.86
CA GLN A 576 1.84 32.63 3.01
C GLN A 576 2.36 32.56 1.57
N ALA A 577 3.68 32.50 1.38
CA ALA A 577 4.30 32.40 0.06
C ALA A 577 3.94 31.07 -0.65
N ALA A 578 3.73 30.01 0.12
CA ALA A 578 3.24 28.72 -0.39
C ALA A 578 1.73 28.71 -0.68
N GLY A 579 1.01 29.80 -0.41
CA GLY A 579 -0.43 29.92 -0.66
C GLY A 579 -1.31 29.20 0.38
N TYR A 580 -0.82 29.01 1.61
CA TYR A 580 -1.64 28.44 2.68
C TYR A 580 -2.75 29.42 3.09
N ASP A 581 -4.00 28.95 3.10
CA ASP A 581 -5.22 29.69 3.44
C ASP A 581 -5.98 29.07 4.64
N GLY A 582 -5.33 28.15 5.37
CA GLY A 582 -5.91 27.48 6.53
C GLY A 582 -5.55 28.11 7.88
N LYS A 583 -5.90 27.42 8.96
CA LYS A 583 -5.58 27.83 10.34
C LYS A 583 -4.37 27.08 10.88
N LEU A 584 -3.41 27.81 11.44
CA LEU A 584 -2.35 27.26 12.28
C LEU A 584 -2.69 27.43 13.77
N LEU A 585 -2.19 26.50 14.57
CA LEU A 585 -2.23 26.56 16.02
C LEU A 585 -0.81 26.79 16.53
N ALA A 586 -0.55 27.97 17.08
CA ALA A 586 0.65 28.25 17.86
C ALA A 586 0.37 27.86 19.31
N GLN A 587 1.07 26.84 19.79
CA GLN A 587 0.79 26.16 21.04
C GLN A 587 2.01 26.22 21.97
N GLU A 588 1.77 26.40 23.27
CA GLU A 588 2.79 26.29 24.31
C GLU A 588 3.50 24.93 24.23
N PHE A 589 4.84 24.94 24.23
CA PHE A 589 5.62 23.72 24.34
C PHE A 589 5.58 23.20 25.77
N ILE A 590 5.06 21.98 25.96
CA ILE A 590 5.15 21.27 27.24
C ILE A 590 6.48 20.51 27.27
N PRO A 591 7.38 20.82 28.22
CA PRO A 591 8.65 20.11 28.33
C PRO A 591 8.43 18.67 28.81
N GLY A 592 9.41 17.80 28.54
CA GLY A 592 9.41 16.42 29.03
C GLY A 592 9.06 15.38 27.96
N THR A 593 9.17 14.12 28.36
CA THR A 593 8.97 12.94 27.49
C THR A 593 7.89 12.01 28.03
N ASP A 594 7.17 12.42 29.06
CA ASP A 594 6.17 11.63 29.79
C ASP A 594 4.84 11.62 29.02
N LEU A 595 4.90 11.06 27.81
CA LEU A 595 3.76 10.91 26.90
C LEU A 595 2.84 9.80 27.40
N LEU A 596 1.55 10.08 27.39
CA LEU A 596 0.49 9.19 27.83
C LEU A 596 -0.45 8.87 26.66
N SER A 597 -0.86 7.61 26.54
CA SER A 597 -1.96 7.18 25.68
C SER A 597 -3.10 6.68 26.56
N VAL A 598 -4.28 7.27 26.39
CA VAL A 598 -5.49 6.96 27.16
C VAL A 598 -6.57 6.44 26.22
N THR A 599 -6.89 5.14 26.30
CA THR A 599 -8.00 4.53 25.56
C THR A 599 -9.23 4.42 26.44
N LEU A 600 -10.34 5.01 25.98
CA LEU A 600 -11.63 4.98 26.63
C LEU A 600 -12.70 4.37 25.70
N TYR A 601 -13.72 3.77 26.30
CA TYR A 601 -14.98 3.45 25.64
C TYR A 601 -16.14 4.00 26.45
N ARG A 602 -16.93 4.89 25.84
CA ARG A 602 -18.21 5.35 26.40
C ARG A 602 -19.34 4.61 25.72
N ALA A 603 -20.04 3.77 26.48
CA ALA A 603 -21.16 2.99 25.95
C ALA A 603 -22.38 3.88 25.64
N ARG A 604 -23.31 3.40 24.81
CA ARG A 604 -24.54 4.12 24.42
C ARG A 604 -25.44 4.57 25.57
N ASP A 605 -25.29 3.98 26.75
CA ASP A 605 -26.00 4.40 27.97
C ASP A 605 -25.30 5.54 28.73
N GLY A 606 -24.21 6.07 28.16
CA GLY A 606 -23.43 7.18 28.67
C GLY A 606 -22.34 6.79 29.67
N ARG A 607 -22.24 5.52 30.08
CA ARG A 607 -21.21 5.07 31.04
C ARG A 607 -19.87 4.84 30.34
N ILE A 608 -18.78 5.20 31.03
CA ILE A 608 -17.44 4.76 30.66
C ILE A 608 -17.28 3.30 31.10
N THR A 609 -17.19 2.39 30.14
CA THR A 609 -17.10 0.95 30.43
C THR A 609 -15.72 0.37 30.14
N LEU A 610 -14.87 1.07 29.39
CA LEU A 610 -13.44 0.75 29.29
C LEU A 610 -12.62 2.00 29.55
N ALA A 611 -11.63 1.88 30.42
CA ALA A 611 -10.64 2.92 30.66
C ALA A 611 -9.26 2.30 30.89
N ARG A 612 -8.30 2.63 30.03
CA ARG A 612 -6.91 2.20 30.13
C ARG A 612 -5.99 3.33 29.72
N ALA A 613 -4.95 3.54 30.52
CA ALA A 613 -3.92 4.52 30.26
C ALA A 613 -2.55 3.85 30.30
N SER A 614 -1.61 4.39 29.53
CA SER A 614 -0.26 3.88 29.46
C SER A 614 0.75 5.00 29.25
N GLU A 615 1.95 4.81 29.79
CA GLU A 615 3.10 5.68 29.59
C GLU A 615 3.91 5.16 28.41
N VAL A 616 4.19 6.04 27.45
CA VAL A 616 4.97 5.71 26.25
C VAL A 616 6.45 5.84 26.58
N LEU A 617 7.17 4.71 26.51
CA LEU A 617 8.60 4.67 26.82
C LEU A 617 9.48 4.77 25.57
N MET A 618 8.99 4.22 24.45
CA MET A 618 9.69 4.27 23.16
C MET A 618 8.69 4.41 22.02
N GLN A 619 9.07 5.18 21.01
CA GLN A 619 8.34 5.35 19.75
C GLN A 619 9.20 4.91 18.58
N ASP A 620 8.54 4.47 17.52
CA ASP A 620 9.18 4.02 16.29
C ASP A 620 10.09 5.12 15.70
N PRO A 621 11.40 4.85 15.51
CA PRO A 621 12.36 5.86 15.08
C PRO A 621 12.30 6.13 13.57
N ARG A 622 11.55 5.34 12.80
CA ARG A 622 11.48 5.49 11.34
C ARG A 622 10.68 6.74 10.98
N PRO A 623 11.15 7.58 10.04
CA PRO A 623 10.49 8.84 9.68
C PRO A 623 9.00 8.72 9.34
N ALA A 624 8.59 7.63 8.68
CA ALA A 624 7.19 7.38 8.30
C ALA A 624 6.28 6.95 9.47
N TYR A 625 6.86 6.55 10.60
CA TYR A 625 6.17 5.97 11.76
C TYR A 625 6.44 6.73 13.06
N LEU A 626 7.13 7.87 13.00
CA LEU A 626 7.36 8.76 14.13
C LEU A 626 6.04 9.08 14.85
N GLY A 627 6.06 8.97 16.18
CA GLY A 627 4.88 9.16 17.03
C GLY A 627 4.10 7.88 17.34
N ILE A 628 4.41 6.73 16.71
CA ILE A 628 3.77 5.45 17.03
C ILE A 628 4.50 4.81 18.23
N PRO A 629 3.80 4.53 19.35
CA PRO A 629 4.43 3.84 20.48
C PRO A 629 4.80 2.38 20.16
N ASP A 630 6.03 1.98 20.47
CA ASP A 630 6.49 0.58 20.36
C ASP A 630 6.65 -0.10 21.72
N VAL A 631 6.87 0.69 22.76
CA VAL A 631 7.02 0.24 24.14
C VAL A 631 6.18 1.15 25.03
N GLN A 632 5.24 0.56 25.76
CA GLN A 632 4.37 1.26 26.68
C GLN A 632 4.21 0.46 27.97
N VAL A 633 4.05 1.15 29.11
CA VAL A 633 3.63 0.51 30.35
C VAL A 633 2.23 0.96 30.69
N VAL A 634 1.29 0.03 30.71
CA VAL A 634 -0.08 0.26 31.16
C VAL A 634 -0.06 0.36 32.67
N ALA A 635 -0.61 1.45 33.21
CA ALA A 635 -0.54 1.80 34.62
C ALA A 635 -1.86 2.44 35.09
N PRO A 636 -2.16 2.43 36.40
CA PRO A 636 -3.32 3.10 36.97
C PRO A 636 -3.11 4.62 37.01
N LEU A 637 -3.32 5.27 35.88
CA LEU A 637 -3.23 6.73 35.73
C LEU A 637 -4.62 7.35 35.88
N ASP A 638 -5.15 7.30 37.11
CA ASP A 638 -6.54 7.68 37.40
C ASP A 638 -6.82 9.14 37.04
N ASP A 639 -5.86 10.03 37.24
CA ASP A 639 -5.97 11.45 36.88
C ASP A 639 -6.14 11.66 35.37
N ALA A 640 -5.36 10.96 34.54
CA ALA A 640 -5.49 10.99 33.09
C ALA A 640 -6.82 10.38 32.63
N ILE A 641 -7.24 9.26 33.24
CA ILE A 641 -8.50 8.58 32.93
C ILE A 641 -9.71 9.46 33.28
N GLU A 642 -9.70 10.10 34.45
CA GLU A 642 -10.78 10.97 34.90
C GLU A 642 -10.95 12.18 33.97
N LEU A 643 -9.83 12.84 33.61
CA LEU A 643 -9.84 13.97 32.68
C LEU A 643 -10.30 13.55 31.28
N GLY A 644 -9.81 12.43 30.75
CA GLY A 644 -10.28 11.90 29.46
C GLY A 644 -11.77 11.55 29.48
N SER A 645 -12.27 11.01 30.59
CA SER A 645 -13.69 10.67 30.77
C SER A 645 -14.58 11.92 30.78
N LYS A 646 -14.09 13.03 31.38
CA LYS A 646 -14.75 14.35 31.34
C LYS A 646 -14.87 14.87 29.91
N ILE A 647 -13.81 14.76 29.09
CA ILE A 647 -13.84 15.16 27.67
C ILE A 647 -14.95 14.42 26.92
N LEU A 648 -15.01 13.08 27.05
CA LEU A 648 -16.01 12.26 26.35
C LEU A 648 -17.43 12.55 26.84
N THR A 649 -17.60 12.80 28.14
CA THR A 649 -18.90 13.11 28.74
C THR A 649 -19.41 14.47 28.27
N GLU A 650 -18.56 15.50 28.29
CA GLU A 650 -18.90 16.85 27.81
C GLU A 650 -19.21 16.87 26.30
N ALA A 651 -18.50 16.05 25.52
CA ALA A 651 -18.77 15.92 24.09
C ALA A 651 -20.08 15.18 23.79
N ASP A 652 -20.61 14.42 24.75
CA ASP A 652 -21.58 13.34 24.55
C ASP A 652 -21.11 12.31 23.49
N TYR A 653 -19.83 11.95 23.56
CA TYR A 653 -19.19 11.01 22.64
C TYR A 653 -19.49 9.55 23.01
N HIS A 654 -19.79 8.68 22.05
CA HIS A 654 -20.03 7.25 22.26
C HIS A 654 -19.11 6.37 21.41
N GLY A 655 -18.58 5.30 21.99
CA GLY A 655 -17.63 4.40 21.35
C GLY A 655 -16.20 4.64 21.81
N PHE A 656 -15.24 4.16 21.01
CA PHE A 656 -13.82 4.21 21.34
C PHE A 656 -13.17 5.55 21.03
N ALA A 657 -12.42 6.09 21.99
CA ALA A 657 -11.51 7.19 21.76
C ALA A 657 -10.13 6.89 22.36
N ASN A 658 -9.07 7.22 21.63
CA ASN A 658 -7.70 7.24 22.12
C ASN A 658 -7.25 8.69 22.22
N LEU A 659 -6.99 9.14 23.43
CA LEU A 659 -6.53 10.49 23.73
C LEU A 659 -5.03 10.49 23.98
N ASP A 660 -4.34 11.43 23.35
CA ASP A 660 -2.91 11.63 23.53
C ASP A 660 -2.69 12.79 24.49
N ALA A 661 -1.88 12.54 25.52
CA ALA A 661 -1.60 13.48 26.58
C ALA A 661 -0.12 13.48 26.96
N ILE A 662 0.29 14.49 27.70
CA ILE A 662 1.62 14.59 28.30
C ILE A 662 1.46 14.97 29.76
N ARG A 663 2.27 14.39 30.63
CA ARG A 663 2.40 14.87 32.01
C ARG A 663 3.43 15.99 32.04
N ASP A 664 2.99 17.19 32.40
CA ASP A 664 3.86 18.36 32.48
C ASP A 664 4.79 18.22 33.70
N PRO A 665 6.12 18.15 33.52
CA PRO A 665 7.05 18.00 34.63
C PRO A 665 7.15 19.25 35.51
N ARG A 666 6.63 20.40 35.06
CA ARG A 666 6.69 21.67 35.80
C ARG A 666 5.74 21.68 37.00
N ASP A 667 4.55 21.09 36.84
CA ASP A 667 3.51 21.08 37.87
C ASP A 667 2.85 19.70 38.10
N GLY A 668 3.26 18.68 37.34
CA GLY A 668 2.80 17.31 37.44
C GLY A 668 1.45 17.02 36.79
N LYS A 669 0.79 18.03 36.18
CA LYS A 669 -0.56 17.88 35.63
C LYS A 669 -0.55 17.17 34.29
N VAL A 670 -1.63 16.44 34.01
CA VAL A 670 -1.89 15.83 32.71
C VAL A 670 -2.53 16.87 31.78
N VAL A 671 -1.96 17.00 30.59
CA VAL A 671 -2.38 17.95 29.57
C VAL A 671 -2.70 17.20 28.28
N PHE A 672 -3.92 17.34 27.78
CA PHE A 672 -4.37 16.70 26.54
C PHE A 672 -4.14 17.60 25.33
N PHE A 673 -3.76 17.04 24.19
CA PHE A 673 -3.52 17.83 22.98
C PHE A 673 -4.08 17.22 21.68
N GLU A 674 -4.60 15.99 21.74
CA GLU A 674 -5.23 15.31 20.60
C GLU A 674 -6.21 14.21 21.07
N ILE A 675 -7.31 14.05 20.34
CA ILE A 675 -8.23 12.92 20.48
C ILE A 675 -8.36 12.23 19.12
N ASN A 676 -8.15 10.91 19.11
CA ASN A 676 -8.39 10.06 17.97
C ASN A 676 -9.72 9.34 18.22
N PRO A 677 -10.76 9.53 17.39
CA PRO A 677 -12.07 8.92 17.60
C PRO A 677 -12.11 7.44 17.16
N ARG A 678 -11.17 6.66 17.70
CA ARG A 678 -10.91 5.24 17.45
C ARG A 678 -10.08 4.65 18.60
N TYR A 679 -9.95 3.33 18.65
CA TYR A 679 -9.28 2.56 19.71
C TYR A 679 -7.75 2.69 19.80
N GLY A 680 -7.10 3.44 18.88
CA GLY A 680 -5.64 3.59 18.84
C GLY A 680 -4.92 2.42 18.15
N ARG A 681 -3.75 2.69 17.53
CA ARG A 681 -3.01 1.68 16.76
C ARG A 681 -2.50 0.51 17.61
N ASN A 682 -2.17 0.81 18.86
CA ASN A 682 -1.64 -0.15 19.83
C ASN A 682 -2.72 -0.68 20.79
N CYS A 683 -4.00 -0.65 20.39
CA CYS A 683 -5.16 -0.98 21.23
C CYS A 683 -5.10 -2.32 21.98
N TYR A 684 -4.22 -3.23 21.57
CA TYR A 684 -4.06 -4.52 22.25
C TYR A 684 -3.62 -4.38 23.71
N TYR A 685 -2.94 -3.31 24.11
CA TYR A 685 -2.60 -3.10 25.53
C TYR A 685 -3.84 -3.05 26.43
N ALA A 686 -4.97 -2.52 25.93
CA ALA A 686 -6.22 -2.50 26.67
C ALA A 686 -6.76 -3.92 26.85
N THR A 687 -6.76 -4.70 25.76
CA THR A 687 -7.22 -6.09 25.78
C THR A 687 -6.36 -6.97 26.69
N ALA A 688 -5.04 -6.87 26.56
CA ALA A 688 -4.09 -7.62 27.36
C ALA A 688 -4.09 -7.25 28.85
N SER A 689 -4.59 -6.06 29.20
CA SER A 689 -4.74 -5.60 30.59
C SER A 689 -6.13 -5.88 31.17
N GLY A 690 -6.91 -6.77 30.56
CA GLY A 690 -8.22 -7.20 31.07
C GLY A 690 -9.39 -6.33 30.62
N ALA A 691 -9.17 -5.37 29.71
CA ALA A 691 -10.21 -4.55 29.11
C ALA A 691 -10.33 -4.88 27.61
N ASN A 692 -10.95 -6.02 27.30
CA ASN A 692 -11.05 -6.53 25.93
C ASN A 692 -11.92 -5.62 25.06
N VAL A 693 -11.37 -5.13 23.94
CA VAL A 693 -12.06 -4.17 23.07
C VAL A 693 -13.24 -4.79 22.32
N ALA A 694 -13.16 -6.08 21.98
CA ALA A 694 -14.26 -6.79 21.32
C ALA A 694 -15.44 -7.01 22.28
N GLU A 695 -15.16 -7.24 23.56
CA GLU A 695 -16.20 -7.35 24.58
C GLU A 695 -17.04 -6.08 24.69
N GLN A 696 -16.39 -4.92 24.65
CA GLN A 696 -17.10 -3.63 24.71
C GLN A 696 -18.06 -3.47 23.52
N LEU A 697 -17.59 -3.78 22.31
CA LEU A 697 -18.42 -3.68 21.10
C LEU A 697 -19.60 -4.66 21.11
N VAL A 698 -19.36 -5.91 21.49
CA VAL A 698 -20.44 -6.92 21.51
C VAL A 698 -21.43 -6.62 22.63
N ALA A 699 -20.94 -6.34 23.84
CA ALA A 699 -21.80 -6.07 24.99
C ALA A 699 -22.67 -4.83 24.79
N ASP A 700 -22.11 -3.73 24.27
CA ASP A 700 -22.88 -2.52 23.99
C ASP A 700 -23.71 -2.68 22.72
N LEU A 701 -23.09 -2.91 21.55
CA LEU A 701 -23.75 -2.72 20.26
C LEU A 701 -24.61 -3.92 19.82
N ILE A 702 -24.42 -5.09 20.42
CA ILE A 702 -25.11 -6.33 20.04
C ILE A 702 -26.03 -6.80 21.17
N ASP A 703 -25.51 -6.95 22.38
CA ASP A 703 -26.27 -7.45 23.52
C ASP A 703 -27.07 -6.35 24.23
N GLU A 704 -26.81 -5.08 23.91
CA GLU A 704 -27.42 -3.88 24.51
C GLU A 704 -27.28 -3.86 26.05
N LYS A 705 -26.18 -4.43 26.54
CA LYS A 705 -25.84 -4.57 27.96
C LYS A 705 -24.37 -4.23 28.17
N PRO A 706 -24.00 -2.93 28.20
CA PRO A 706 -22.61 -2.54 28.33
C PRO A 706 -21.97 -3.07 29.62
N VAL A 707 -20.78 -3.66 29.48
CA VAL A 707 -20.03 -4.32 30.56
C VAL A 707 -18.80 -3.50 30.93
N VAL A 708 -18.70 -3.13 32.20
CA VAL A 708 -17.51 -2.46 32.73
C VAL A 708 -16.34 -3.44 32.72
N ALA A 709 -15.24 -3.03 32.08
CA ALA A 709 -14.00 -3.77 32.02
C ALA A 709 -13.46 -4.05 33.43
N THR A 710 -12.72 -5.14 33.57
CA THR A 710 -12.07 -5.49 34.84
C THR A 710 -11.08 -4.37 35.22
N GLU A 711 -10.79 -4.19 36.50
CA GLU A 711 -9.72 -3.26 36.93
C GLU A 711 -8.35 -3.75 36.46
N LEU A 712 -7.40 -2.82 36.35
CA LEU A 712 -6.02 -3.14 36.00
C LEU A 712 -5.35 -3.85 37.19
N ASP A 713 -5.04 -5.13 37.04
CA ASP A 713 -4.33 -5.90 38.06
C ASP A 713 -2.82 -5.62 38.05
N GLY A 714 -2.37 -4.38 38.32
CA GLY A 714 -0.95 -3.93 38.31
C GLY A 714 -0.39 -3.56 36.93
N GLU A 715 0.90 -3.24 36.82
CA GLU A 715 1.50 -2.79 35.54
C GLU A 715 1.65 -3.89 34.47
N LEU A 716 1.38 -3.54 33.22
CA LEU A 716 1.57 -4.42 32.05
C LEU A 716 2.50 -3.76 31.04
N LEU A 717 3.55 -4.47 30.62
CA LEU A 717 4.40 -4.04 29.52
C LEU A 717 3.77 -4.41 28.17
N TYR A 718 3.42 -3.42 27.36
CA TYR A 718 3.14 -3.62 25.94
C TYR A 718 4.41 -3.39 25.12
N THR A 719 4.79 -4.36 24.29
CA THR A 719 5.92 -4.18 23.38
C THR A 719 5.85 -5.06 22.14
N THR A 720 6.33 -4.51 21.01
CA THR A 720 6.57 -5.26 19.76
C THR A 720 8.06 -5.64 19.58
N LEU A 721 8.90 -5.28 20.55
CA LEU A 721 10.34 -5.48 20.55
C LEU A 721 10.74 -6.58 21.54
N PRO A 722 11.89 -7.24 21.34
CA PRO A 722 12.41 -8.17 22.34
C PRO A 722 12.65 -7.46 23.67
N VAL A 723 12.07 -7.97 24.77
CA VAL A 723 12.16 -7.36 26.12
C VAL A 723 13.59 -7.02 26.52
N LYS A 724 14.54 -7.94 26.33
CA LYS A 724 15.95 -7.71 26.66
C LYS A 724 16.56 -6.53 25.89
N PHE A 725 16.12 -6.29 24.65
CA PHE A 725 16.56 -5.13 23.88
C PHE A 725 15.97 -3.84 24.45
N VAL A 726 14.69 -3.85 24.81
CA VAL A 726 14.01 -2.72 25.47
C VAL A 726 14.70 -2.36 26.78
N GLU A 727 14.99 -3.34 27.63
CA GLU A 727 15.71 -3.16 28.90
C GLU A 727 17.12 -2.59 28.74
N GLN A 728 17.80 -2.90 27.63
CA GLN A 728 19.15 -2.40 27.34
C GLN A 728 19.12 -0.99 26.73
N THR A 729 18.06 -0.67 26.01
CA THR A 729 17.87 0.63 25.35
C THR A 729 17.37 1.67 26.34
N LEU A 730 16.45 1.27 27.22
CA LEU A 730 15.97 2.10 28.31
C LEU A 730 16.98 2.09 29.46
N GLY A 731 17.24 3.26 30.04
CA GLY A 731 18.08 3.42 31.23
C GLY A 731 17.23 3.68 32.48
N GLY A 732 17.86 3.57 33.65
CA GLY A 732 17.28 4.00 34.94
C GLY A 732 15.94 3.36 35.28
N TYR A 733 15.02 4.17 35.81
CA TYR A 733 13.71 3.75 36.33
C TYR A 733 12.83 3.05 35.30
N ALA A 734 12.85 3.51 34.04
CA ALA A 734 12.06 2.88 32.97
C ALA A 734 12.51 1.43 32.71
N ALA A 735 13.81 1.15 32.76
CA ALA A 735 14.34 -0.20 32.59
C ALA A 735 13.99 -1.13 33.76
N GLU A 736 13.91 -0.60 34.98
CA GLU A 736 13.49 -1.36 36.17
C GLU A 736 12.03 -1.79 36.08
N ARG A 737 11.15 -0.91 35.61
CA ARG A 737 9.73 -1.23 35.39
C ARG A 737 9.54 -2.30 34.32
N VAL A 738 10.27 -2.19 33.20
CA VAL A 738 10.26 -3.23 32.16
C VAL A 738 10.69 -4.59 32.72
N ARG A 739 11.77 -4.64 33.51
CA ARG A 739 12.22 -5.87 34.18
C ARG A 739 11.18 -6.43 35.15
N ALA A 740 10.51 -5.57 35.92
CA ALA A 740 9.48 -5.98 36.86
C ALA A 740 8.27 -6.62 36.15
N CYS A 741 7.75 -5.98 35.10
CA CYS A 741 6.69 -6.52 34.27
C CYS A 741 7.08 -7.86 33.63
N ALA A 742 8.31 -7.94 33.10
CA ALA A 742 8.83 -9.17 32.50
C ALA A 742 8.95 -10.32 33.51
N ALA A 743 9.49 -10.04 34.70
CA ALA A 743 9.62 -11.01 35.79
C ALA A 743 8.26 -11.52 36.29
N ALA A 744 7.24 -10.67 36.26
CA ALA A 744 5.86 -11.03 36.60
C ALA A 744 5.14 -11.80 35.46
N GLY A 745 5.77 -11.99 34.29
CA GLY A 745 5.15 -12.60 33.11
C GLY A 745 4.11 -11.71 32.44
N ARG A 746 4.14 -10.40 32.70
CA ARG A 746 3.13 -9.41 32.30
C ARG A 746 3.62 -8.59 31.12
N VAL A 747 3.80 -9.30 30.01
CA VAL A 747 4.25 -8.74 28.74
C VAL A 747 3.22 -9.06 27.66
N ALA A 748 2.79 -8.03 26.96
CA ALA A 748 1.83 -8.10 25.88
C ALA A 748 2.51 -7.74 24.56
N ASP A 749 2.69 -8.75 23.71
CA ASP A 749 2.98 -8.58 22.30
C ASP A 749 1.75 -9.03 21.49
N PRO A 750 1.14 -8.15 20.68
CA PRO A 750 -0.06 -8.46 19.91
C PRO A 750 0.12 -9.63 18.93
N LEU A 751 1.32 -9.92 18.44
CA LEU A 751 1.59 -11.06 17.55
C LEU A 751 1.93 -12.36 18.30
N GLN A 752 2.32 -12.29 19.57
CA GLN A 752 2.57 -13.47 20.39
C GLN A 752 1.26 -13.96 21.01
N TYR A 753 0.56 -14.84 20.28
CA TYR A 753 -0.72 -15.37 20.68
C TYR A 753 -0.74 -16.91 20.74
N ALA A 754 -1.12 -17.49 21.88
CA ALA A 754 -1.22 -18.94 22.04
C ALA A 754 -2.36 -19.57 21.22
N GLY A 755 -3.42 -18.80 20.95
CA GLY A 755 -4.54 -19.24 20.11
C GLY A 755 -4.23 -19.22 18.62
N GLU A 756 -3.10 -18.64 18.19
CA GLU A 756 -2.61 -18.73 16.82
C GLU A 756 -2.05 -20.12 16.57
N ARG A 757 -2.75 -20.89 15.72
CA ARG A 757 -2.40 -22.27 15.40
C ARG A 757 -1.60 -22.41 14.12
N ASN A 758 -1.50 -21.36 13.29
CA ASN A 758 -0.73 -21.44 12.06
C ASN A 758 0.78 -21.26 12.33
N PRO A 759 1.62 -22.27 12.03
CA PRO A 759 3.05 -22.19 12.29
C PRO A 759 3.76 -21.09 11.48
N LYS A 760 3.25 -20.73 10.30
CA LYS A 760 3.83 -19.64 9.49
C LYS A 760 3.62 -18.29 10.14
N HIS A 761 2.41 -17.99 10.60
CA HIS A 761 2.12 -16.73 11.27
C HIS A 761 2.91 -16.61 12.59
N ARG A 762 3.04 -17.71 13.35
CA ARG A 762 3.92 -17.75 14.53
C ARG A 762 5.40 -17.51 14.21
N ALA A 763 5.87 -17.98 13.05
CA ALA A 763 7.23 -17.72 12.60
C ALA A 763 7.40 -16.25 12.20
N TYR A 764 6.43 -15.69 11.46
CA TYR A 764 6.38 -14.26 11.14
C TYR A 764 6.42 -13.40 12.42
N ALA A 765 5.60 -13.71 13.43
CA ALA A 765 5.58 -12.98 14.70
C ALA A 765 6.96 -12.87 15.36
N LYS A 766 7.75 -13.95 15.31
CA LYS A 766 9.13 -13.97 15.84
C LYS A 766 10.10 -13.17 14.99
N LEU A 767 9.98 -13.25 13.66
CA LEU A 767 10.85 -12.52 12.72
C LEU A 767 10.56 -11.02 12.73
N ALA A 768 9.29 -10.63 12.81
CA ALA A 768 8.84 -9.24 12.87
C ALA A 768 9.49 -8.50 14.05
N ALA A 769 9.50 -9.10 15.25
CA ALA A 769 10.16 -8.52 16.42
C ALA A 769 11.67 -8.32 16.23
N LEU A 770 12.35 -9.26 15.55
CA LEU A 770 13.79 -9.15 15.25
C LEU A 770 14.09 -8.10 14.18
N HIS A 771 13.27 -8.01 13.14
CA HIS A 771 13.40 -6.98 12.10
C HIS A 771 13.11 -5.59 12.66
N HIS A 772 12.11 -5.46 13.55
CA HIS A 772 11.77 -4.19 14.15
C HIS A 772 12.94 -3.62 14.97
N ARG A 773 13.69 -4.47 15.68
CA ARG A 773 14.91 -4.07 16.39
C ARG A 773 15.93 -3.35 15.50
N LYS A 774 16.08 -3.74 14.22
CA LYS A 774 17.07 -3.12 13.32
C LYS A 774 16.80 -1.63 13.10
N ALA A 775 15.54 -1.19 13.22
CA ALA A 775 15.15 0.20 13.01
C ALA A 775 15.75 1.13 14.06
N TYR A 776 15.90 0.63 15.28
CA TYR A 776 16.53 1.33 16.40
C TYR A 776 18.06 1.33 16.35
N GLN A 777 18.68 0.61 15.42
CA GLN A 777 20.14 0.52 15.26
C GLN A 777 20.65 1.41 14.11
N GLY A 778 19.82 2.30 13.56
CA GLY A 778 20.17 3.18 12.45
C GLY A 778 20.37 2.45 11.11
N GLN A 779 19.99 1.16 11.03
CA GLN A 779 19.99 0.41 9.78
C GLN A 779 18.71 0.72 9.01
N SER A 780 18.81 0.90 7.68
CA SER A 780 17.63 1.00 6.83
C SER A 780 16.77 -0.25 6.99
N VAL A 781 15.63 -0.11 7.67
CA VAL A 781 14.59 -1.13 7.76
C VAL A 781 13.54 -0.78 6.74
N THR A 782 13.84 -1.09 5.48
CA THR A 782 12.81 -1.22 4.46
C THR A 782 12.02 -2.47 4.84
N LEU A 783 10.86 -2.32 5.50
CA LEU A 783 9.85 -3.38 5.49
C LEU A 783 9.35 -3.47 4.05
N ASN A 784 10.02 -4.26 3.22
CA ASN A 784 9.45 -4.69 1.96
C ASN A 784 8.18 -5.48 2.30
N VAL A 785 7.09 -5.26 1.57
CA VAL A 785 5.81 -5.99 1.68
C VAL A 785 6.02 -7.52 1.69
N GLU A 786 7.17 -7.94 1.16
CA GLU A 786 7.67 -9.30 1.09
C GLU A 786 8.39 -9.82 2.35
N ASP A 787 9.05 -9.00 3.17
CA ASP A 787 9.53 -9.48 4.49
C ASP A 787 8.38 -9.78 5.45
N VAL A 788 7.20 -9.21 5.15
CA VAL A 788 6.00 -9.36 5.95
C VAL A 788 5.23 -10.62 5.59
N ARG A 789 4.95 -10.89 4.31
CA ARG A 789 4.40 -12.23 3.96
C ARG A 789 5.28 -13.30 4.60
#